data_AF-A0A1J5RSD7-F1
#
_entry.id   AF-A0A1J5RSD7-F1
#
_cell.length_a   1.000
_cell.length_b   1.000
_cell.length_c   1.000
_cell.angle_alpha   90.00
_cell.angle_beta   90.00
_cell.angle_gamma   90.00
#
_symmetry.space_group_name_H-M   'P 1'
#
loop_
_entity.id
_entity.type
_entity.pdbx_description
1 polymer ?
#
loop_
_entity_poly.entity_id
_entity_poly.type
_entity_poly.pdbx_seq_one_letter_code
_entity_poly.pdbx_strand_id
1 'polypeptide(L)'
;MKLLPRSAFAAAVLALIAVLPVRAATAQPALPVRVEYNFNPGWKFIRTDVPGAEKPGFDDSSWADVGTPHTWNDVDSYRKLINHSSGDVGIYQGIGWYRKHFRLPASARGRRVFLILDGLRQAAKFYVNGTRAGLYENGVTRYGLDLTPYLHFGDTDNVIAVRVDNRTTYREASSGVVFQWESKAFNPDFGGINRDVSLWITGPIYQTFPVYDGLQTTGVYVYPESIDLAGHRTGVGVESQVRNDSGAPATIALSVSILDDAGKVRARFDGQSATFAPAETRTLSASGMLDHARFWDVDDPYLYTVRTTLAVNGAVVDSCDTRTGFRATSFRGGAGTGGVYLNGRFVWLTGYAQRAVDDWAGLGQAYPDWMHAANAELIRASHANYIRWMHTAPQTVDVRACDRFGIVEVCPAGDKEHDVQGRQWEQRVEVMRDTIIAYRNDPSILFWEAGNQVISPDHMREMVALRKTWDPHGGRVMGVRHGDDNAMAAATTDIAEYYGVMIGQDPRTDSLPNRTAIFRGYSAERRDRAPLIECEDLREEAFRGIWDNYSPPHFGFHKGPKDTYDLNSESFCLQAAKRYHEYSINRIDNPDPAHSKWSAYASIYWSDSDADGRQQSSAVLRVSGKVDGVRLPKEAFYVYRVMQNPNPDLHIIGHWTYPAGTVKTVYVAANHCDAVTLAVNGRSLGTVTTPVDGYIYAFPKVAFEPGTLTAIATRRGVAVAREQLVTAGPPAALRLTLHTAPGGLKADGSDVALIDFEVVDARGRRCPTDESRVNFAVSGPVIWRGGLNAGLVDSTNNLYLNTECGINRVAIRSTLQPGVITVTATRKGLPPATLTLRSVPVTIDHGLEPMPASPPPAPATLPN
;
A
#
# COMPACT_ATOMS: atom_id res chain seq x y z
N MET A 1 -0.99 -55.68 84.89
CA MET A 1 -0.50 -54.54 85.71
C MET A 1 -1.35 -53.31 85.36
N LYS A 2 -2.28 -52.94 86.27
CA LYS A 2 -3.10 -51.69 86.41
C LYS A 2 -3.77 -51.08 85.14
N LEU A 3 -4.97 -51.50 84.67
CA LEU A 3 -6.37 -51.23 85.06
C LEU A 3 -6.86 -49.76 84.99
N LEU A 4 -7.81 -49.46 84.07
CA LEU A 4 -9.19 -48.94 84.31
C LEU A 4 -9.93 -48.62 82.96
N PRO A 5 -11.28 -48.58 82.88
CA PRO A 5 -12.03 -49.66 82.23
C PRO A 5 -12.78 -49.32 80.93
N ARG A 6 -13.18 -50.43 80.30
CA ARG A 6 -14.00 -50.70 79.10
C ARG A 6 -15.23 -49.81 78.86
N SER A 7 -15.49 -49.55 77.58
CA SER A 7 -16.85 -49.49 77.03
C SER A 7 -16.87 -49.92 75.56
N ALA A 8 -17.87 -50.72 75.23
CA ALA A 8 -17.97 -51.62 74.08
C ALA A 8 -18.35 -50.91 72.76
N PHE A 9 -17.91 -51.52 71.66
CA PHE A 9 -18.34 -51.25 70.29
C PHE A 9 -19.80 -51.69 70.08
N ALA A 10 -20.61 -50.82 69.47
CA ALA A 10 -21.85 -51.18 68.80
C ALA A 10 -21.91 -50.44 67.45
N ALA A 11 -22.17 -51.19 66.40
CA ALA A 11 -22.30 -50.70 65.03
C ALA A 11 -23.63 -49.95 64.82
N ALA A 12 -23.59 -48.86 64.06
CA ALA A 12 -24.77 -48.25 63.45
C ALA A 12 -24.42 -47.80 62.01
N VAL A 13 -25.20 -48.30 61.06
CA VAL A 13 -25.14 -47.99 59.62
C VAL A 13 -25.67 -46.57 59.39
N LEU A 14 -24.91 -45.72 58.70
CA LEU A 14 -25.36 -44.41 58.23
C LEU A 14 -25.40 -44.37 56.69
N ALA A 15 -26.57 -44.08 56.14
CA ALA A 15 -26.79 -43.85 54.72
C ALA A 15 -26.14 -42.52 54.30
N LEU A 16 -25.30 -42.57 53.26
CA LEU A 16 -24.63 -41.40 52.68
C LEU A 16 -25.52 -40.82 51.57
N ILE A 17 -26.07 -39.62 51.79
CA ILE A 17 -26.69 -38.80 50.73
C ILE A 17 -25.55 -38.11 49.97
N ALA A 18 -25.40 -38.42 48.68
CA ALA A 18 -24.45 -37.76 47.80
C ALA A 18 -24.96 -36.37 47.40
N VAL A 19 -24.31 -35.32 47.91
CA VAL A 19 -24.49 -33.94 47.43
C VAL A 19 -23.57 -33.74 46.23
N LEU A 20 -24.14 -33.64 45.02
CA LEU A 20 -23.41 -33.23 43.82
C LEU A 20 -23.08 -31.73 43.91
N PRO A 21 -21.85 -31.30 43.58
CA PRO A 21 -21.51 -29.89 43.56
C PRO A 21 -22.17 -29.24 42.34
N VAL A 22 -23.04 -28.28 42.57
CA VAL A 22 -23.56 -27.39 41.53
C VAL A 22 -22.37 -26.56 41.03
N ARG A 23 -21.88 -26.86 39.82
CA ARG A 23 -20.97 -25.95 39.10
C ARG A 23 -21.73 -24.66 38.83
N ALA A 24 -21.36 -23.58 39.52
CA ALA A 24 -21.83 -22.26 39.17
C ALA A 24 -21.44 -21.98 37.71
N ALA A 25 -22.43 -21.73 36.86
CA ALA A 25 -22.20 -21.23 35.52
C ALA A 25 -21.51 -19.87 35.65
N THR A 26 -20.23 -19.81 35.29
CA THR A 26 -19.51 -18.54 35.15
C THR A 26 -20.23 -17.73 34.07
N ALA A 27 -20.89 -16.64 34.46
CA ALA A 27 -21.51 -15.73 33.51
C ALA A 27 -20.45 -15.28 32.49
N GLN A 28 -20.73 -15.47 31.20
CA GLN A 28 -19.85 -14.97 30.15
C GLN A 28 -19.67 -13.45 30.33
N PRO A 29 -18.44 -12.91 30.25
CA PRO A 29 -18.21 -11.48 30.37
C PRO A 29 -19.04 -10.73 29.32
N ALA A 30 -19.61 -9.59 29.72
CA ALA A 30 -20.35 -8.73 28.80
C ALA A 30 -19.42 -8.25 27.68
N LEU A 31 -19.92 -8.23 26.45
CA LEU A 31 -19.15 -7.70 25.33
C LEU A 31 -18.97 -6.17 25.49
N PRO A 32 -17.82 -5.62 25.06
CA PRO A 32 -17.66 -4.18 24.90
C PRO A 32 -18.75 -3.56 24.01
N VAL A 33 -19.00 -2.26 24.18
CA VAL A 33 -20.01 -1.46 23.44
C VAL A 33 -19.82 -1.48 21.92
N ARG A 34 -18.59 -1.75 21.47
CA ARG A 34 -18.21 -2.08 20.09
C ARG A 34 -17.04 -3.05 20.14
N VAL A 35 -17.07 -4.06 19.28
CA VAL A 35 -16.02 -5.08 19.15
C VAL A 35 -15.68 -5.27 17.68
N GLU A 36 -14.39 -5.37 17.41
CA GLU A 36 -13.84 -5.75 16.11
C GLU A 36 -13.13 -7.10 16.24
N TYR A 37 -13.38 -7.97 15.27
CA TYR A 37 -12.64 -9.20 15.08
C TYR A 37 -11.89 -9.13 13.75
N ASN A 38 -10.63 -9.56 13.77
CA ASN A 38 -9.95 -9.95 12.54
C ASN A 38 -10.67 -11.18 11.99
N PHE A 39 -11.23 -11.04 10.79
CA PHE A 39 -11.99 -12.10 10.14
C PHE A 39 -11.20 -12.76 9.01
N ASN A 40 -9.89 -12.50 8.96
CA ASN A 40 -8.98 -13.02 7.96
C ASN A 40 -8.63 -14.51 8.10
N PRO A 41 -8.29 -15.06 9.28
CA PRO A 41 -7.81 -16.43 9.35
C PRO A 41 -8.93 -17.46 9.17
N GLY A 42 -8.65 -18.63 8.62
CA GLY A 42 -9.56 -19.79 8.69
C GLY A 42 -10.74 -19.77 7.71
N TRP A 43 -10.46 -19.43 6.45
CA TRP A 43 -11.38 -19.64 5.33
C TRP A 43 -11.05 -20.96 4.62
N LYS A 44 -12.09 -21.55 4.02
CA LYS A 44 -12.01 -22.61 3.02
C LYS A 44 -12.06 -22.00 1.62
N PHE A 45 -11.24 -22.48 0.70
CA PHE A 45 -11.14 -21.94 -0.66
C PHE A 45 -11.09 -23.04 -1.74
N ILE A 46 -11.77 -22.78 -2.87
CA ILE A 46 -11.61 -23.53 -4.11
C ILE A 46 -11.64 -22.61 -5.34
N ARG A 47 -10.74 -22.86 -6.29
CA ARG A 47 -10.59 -22.10 -7.55
C ARG A 47 -11.44 -22.68 -8.69
N THR A 48 -12.75 -22.78 -8.47
CA THR A 48 -13.72 -23.20 -9.49
C THR A 48 -15.13 -22.81 -9.06
N ASP A 49 -16.10 -22.81 -9.99
CA ASP A 49 -17.51 -22.60 -9.63
C ASP A 49 -18.13 -23.92 -9.15
N VAL A 50 -18.69 -23.92 -7.93
CA VAL A 50 -19.25 -25.11 -7.32
C VAL A 50 -20.75 -24.89 -7.01
N PRO A 51 -21.66 -25.60 -7.70
CA PRO A 51 -23.09 -25.50 -7.42
C PRO A 51 -23.44 -25.96 -6.00
N GLY A 52 -24.27 -25.20 -5.29
CA GLY A 52 -24.71 -25.54 -3.94
C GLY A 52 -23.73 -25.13 -2.83
N ALA A 53 -22.58 -24.56 -3.17
CA ALA A 53 -21.58 -24.08 -2.21
C ALA A 53 -22.07 -22.91 -1.34
N GLU A 54 -23.22 -22.30 -1.67
CA GLU A 54 -23.89 -21.34 -0.80
C GLU A 54 -24.57 -21.98 0.42
N LYS A 55 -24.90 -23.29 0.35
CA LYS A 55 -25.71 -23.97 1.38
C LYS A 55 -24.91 -24.18 2.67
N PRO A 56 -25.52 -24.04 3.86
CA PRO A 56 -24.81 -24.23 5.13
C PRO A 56 -24.18 -25.61 5.26
N GLY A 57 -24.96 -26.66 4.93
CA GLY A 57 -24.53 -28.05 5.03
C GLY A 57 -23.72 -28.58 3.84
N PHE A 58 -23.20 -27.72 2.96
CA PHE A 58 -22.27 -28.14 1.93
C PHE A 58 -20.95 -28.60 2.58
N ASP A 59 -20.41 -29.74 2.12
CA ASP A 59 -19.14 -30.28 2.62
C ASP A 59 -17.95 -29.62 1.91
N ASP A 60 -17.26 -28.73 2.62
CA ASP A 60 -16.04 -28.06 2.17
C ASP A 60 -14.76 -28.63 2.82
N SER A 61 -14.84 -29.82 3.43
CA SER A 61 -13.69 -30.43 4.11
C SER A 61 -12.50 -30.70 3.18
N SER A 62 -12.76 -30.86 1.88
CA SER A 62 -11.73 -31.05 0.85
C SER A 62 -11.16 -29.74 0.27
N TRP A 63 -11.67 -28.58 0.69
CA TRP A 63 -11.21 -27.28 0.21
C TRP A 63 -9.95 -26.84 0.95
N ALA A 64 -9.15 -26.01 0.31
CA ALA A 64 -7.90 -25.51 0.88
C ALA A 64 -8.18 -24.57 2.06
N ASP A 65 -7.42 -24.71 3.15
CA ASP A 65 -7.40 -23.73 4.24
C ASP A 65 -6.54 -22.53 3.85
N VAL A 66 -7.12 -21.33 3.94
CA VAL A 66 -6.45 -20.06 3.61
C VAL A 66 -6.77 -19.00 4.66
N GLY A 67 -5.88 -18.02 4.82
CA GLY A 67 -6.18 -16.74 5.47
C GLY A 67 -6.32 -15.65 4.41
N THR A 68 -7.18 -14.65 4.62
CA THR A 68 -7.16 -13.41 3.80
C THR A 68 -6.14 -12.41 4.36
N PRO A 69 -5.63 -11.44 3.59
CA PRO A 69 -5.78 -11.27 2.14
C PRO A 69 -5.33 -12.53 1.37
N HIS A 70 -6.12 -12.96 0.39
CA HIS A 70 -5.84 -14.12 -0.46
C HIS A 70 -6.17 -13.85 -1.93
N THR A 71 -5.26 -14.22 -2.81
CA THR A 71 -5.52 -14.29 -4.25
C THR A 71 -5.12 -15.66 -4.79
N TRP A 72 -5.93 -16.20 -5.69
CA TRP A 72 -5.63 -17.45 -6.37
C TRP A 72 -4.72 -17.32 -7.59
N ASN A 73 -4.38 -16.08 -7.94
CA ASN A 73 -3.50 -15.76 -9.06
C ASN A 73 -2.03 -15.65 -8.65
N ASP A 74 -1.72 -15.79 -7.36
CA ASP A 74 -0.35 -15.82 -6.86
C ASP A 74 0.47 -16.98 -7.48
N VAL A 75 -0.18 -18.09 -7.86
CA VAL A 75 0.42 -19.29 -8.47
C VAL A 75 0.54 -19.26 -10.00
N ASP A 76 -0.16 -18.35 -10.68
CA ASP A 76 -0.22 -18.33 -12.15
C ASP A 76 0.16 -17.00 -12.82
N SER A 77 0.48 -15.96 -12.04
CA SER A 77 1.03 -14.70 -12.55
C SER A 77 2.56 -14.71 -12.72
N TYR A 78 3.06 -13.76 -13.53
CA TYR A 78 4.47 -13.57 -13.89
C TYR A 78 5.08 -14.79 -14.61
N ARG A 79 4.25 -15.62 -15.24
CA ARG A 79 4.69 -16.87 -15.87
C ARG A 79 4.95 -16.73 -17.36
N LYS A 80 4.40 -15.70 -17.99
CA LYS A 80 4.49 -15.44 -19.43
C LYS A 80 5.15 -14.10 -19.67
N LEU A 81 5.76 -13.94 -20.85
CA LEU A 81 6.25 -12.63 -21.27
C LEU A 81 5.08 -11.64 -21.32
N ILE A 82 5.32 -10.44 -20.83
CA ILE A 82 4.31 -9.40 -20.73
C ILE A 82 3.89 -8.92 -22.12
N ASN A 83 2.65 -8.43 -22.24
CA ASN A 83 2.13 -7.91 -23.49
C ASN A 83 1.69 -6.45 -23.35
N HIS A 84 2.14 -5.60 -24.27
CA HIS A 84 1.80 -4.18 -24.25
C HIS A 84 0.29 -3.99 -24.49
N SER A 85 -0.34 -3.17 -23.66
CA SER A 85 -1.79 -2.94 -23.61
C SER A 85 -2.63 -4.16 -23.21
N SER A 86 -2.01 -5.23 -22.72
CA SER A 86 -2.71 -6.42 -22.20
C SER A 86 -2.23 -6.90 -20.82
N GLY A 87 -1.04 -6.49 -20.35
CA GLY A 87 -0.48 -6.99 -19.09
C GLY A 87 -0.16 -8.49 -19.17
N ASP A 88 -0.26 -9.21 -18.05
CA ASP A 88 -0.15 -10.68 -18.03
C ASP A 88 -1.34 -11.33 -18.75
N VAL A 89 -1.03 -12.31 -19.60
CA VAL A 89 -1.99 -13.06 -20.42
C VAL A 89 -2.14 -14.51 -19.98
N GLY A 90 -1.41 -14.94 -18.95
CA GLY A 90 -1.35 -16.33 -18.45
C GLY A 90 -2.20 -16.62 -17.22
N ILE A 91 -2.83 -15.61 -16.61
CA ILE A 91 -3.53 -15.75 -15.32
C ILE A 91 -4.92 -16.37 -15.46
N TYR A 92 -5.34 -17.14 -14.45
CA TYR A 92 -6.72 -17.65 -14.38
C TYR A 92 -7.73 -16.52 -14.16
N GLN A 93 -8.72 -16.46 -15.05
CA GLN A 93 -9.88 -15.58 -14.95
C GLN A 93 -11.15 -16.43 -14.93
N GLY A 94 -11.90 -16.35 -13.83
CA GLY A 94 -13.06 -17.20 -13.61
C GLY A 94 -13.68 -16.98 -12.25
N ILE A 95 -14.31 -18.04 -11.76
CA ILE A 95 -14.99 -18.04 -10.47
C ILE A 95 -14.17 -18.83 -9.46
N GLY A 96 -14.17 -18.35 -8.22
CA GLY A 96 -13.70 -19.06 -7.03
C GLY A 96 -14.68 -18.88 -5.89
N TRP A 97 -14.66 -19.81 -4.94
CA TRP A 97 -15.51 -19.78 -3.76
C TRP A 97 -14.68 -19.75 -2.48
N TYR A 98 -15.12 -18.93 -1.53
CA TYR A 98 -14.66 -18.92 -0.16
C TYR A 98 -15.80 -19.31 0.77
N ARG A 99 -15.50 -20.07 1.83
CA ARG A 99 -16.45 -20.42 2.89
C ARG A 99 -15.79 -20.25 4.25
N LYS A 100 -16.53 -19.76 5.23
CA LYS A 100 -16.03 -19.63 6.61
C LYS A 100 -17.10 -19.96 7.61
N HIS A 101 -16.73 -20.85 8.52
CA HIS A 101 -17.52 -21.28 9.67
C HIS A 101 -17.13 -20.44 10.88
N PHE A 102 -18.12 -19.93 11.62
CA PHE A 102 -17.87 -19.16 12.83
C PHE A 102 -19.06 -19.19 13.80
N ARG A 103 -18.79 -18.97 15.08
CA ARG A 103 -19.83 -18.84 16.12
C ARG A 103 -19.74 -17.50 16.81
N LEU A 104 -20.90 -16.88 16.99
CA LEU A 104 -21.02 -15.65 17.76
C LEU A 104 -21.46 -15.99 19.18
N PRO A 105 -20.88 -15.34 20.20
CA PRO A 105 -21.26 -15.61 21.58
C PRO A 105 -22.74 -15.25 21.82
N ALA A 106 -23.38 -15.93 22.77
CA ALA A 106 -24.79 -15.68 23.11
C ALA A 106 -25.02 -14.21 23.56
N SER A 107 -24.01 -13.57 24.13
CA SER A 107 -23.99 -12.16 24.53
C SER A 107 -24.04 -11.17 23.35
N ALA A 108 -23.85 -11.62 22.10
CA ALA A 108 -24.05 -10.81 20.91
C ALA A 108 -25.52 -10.76 20.45
N ARG A 109 -26.44 -11.53 21.06
CA ARG A 109 -27.85 -11.50 20.70
C ARG A 109 -28.46 -10.10 20.94
N GLY A 110 -29.20 -9.59 19.95
CA GLY A 110 -29.80 -8.25 20.01
C GLY A 110 -28.84 -7.10 19.64
N ARG A 111 -27.59 -7.43 19.30
CA ARG A 111 -26.59 -6.49 18.78
C ARG A 111 -26.62 -6.45 17.26
N ARG A 112 -25.97 -5.46 16.67
CA ARG A 112 -25.76 -5.41 15.21
C ARG A 112 -24.43 -6.06 14.87
N VAL A 113 -24.40 -6.82 13.78
CA VAL A 113 -23.21 -7.51 13.31
C VAL A 113 -22.96 -7.15 11.85
N PHE A 114 -21.78 -6.63 11.55
CA PHE A 114 -21.39 -6.18 10.22
C PHE A 114 -20.14 -6.90 9.74
N LEU A 115 -20.08 -7.16 8.44
CA LEU A 115 -18.87 -7.54 7.74
C LEU A 115 -18.36 -6.34 6.96
N ILE A 116 -17.09 -5.99 7.12
CA ILE A 116 -16.44 -4.94 6.35
C ILE A 116 -15.28 -5.56 5.58
N LEU A 117 -15.29 -5.42 4.27
CA LEU A 117 -14.20 -5.82 3.38
C LEU A 117 -13.49 -4.57 2.90
N ASP A 118 -12.17 -4.52 3.04
CA ASP A 118 -11.37 -3.44 2.46
C ASP A 118 -11.24 -3.58 0.93
N GLY A 119 -11.58 -4.76 0.39
CA GLY A 119 -11.81 -5.00 -1.03
C GLY A 119 -11.71 -6.47 -1.41
N LEU A 120 -12.09 -6.75 -2.65
CA LEU A 120 -11.91 -8.03 -3.35
C LEU A 120 -11.89 -7.78 -4.85
N ARG A 121 -11.42 -8.73 -5.66
CA ARG A 121 -11.38 -8.58 -7.12
C ARG A 121 -12.06 -9.73 -7.86
N GLN A 122 -12.95 -9.46 -8.84
CA GLN A 122 -13.59 -8.19 -9.19
C GLN A 122 -14.95 -8.05 -8.48
N ALA A 123 -15.81 -9.04 -8.64
CA ALA A 123 -17.18 -9.02 -8.13
C ALA A 123 -17.45 -10.22 -7.21
N ALA A 124 -18.39 -10.09 -6.28
CA ALA A 124 -18.77 -11.16 -5.36
C ALA A 124 -20.25 -11.19 -5.01
N LYS A 125 -20.77 -12.41 -4.84
CA LYS A 125 -22.07 -12.67 -4.20
C LYS A 125 -21.84 -13.28 -2.82
N PHE A 126 -22.50 -12.71 -1.82
CA PHE A 126 -22.39 -13.13 -0.43
C PHE A 126 -23.62 -13.90 0.01
N TYR A 127 -23.41 -14.99 0.72
CA TYR A 127 -24.46 -15.83 1.30
C TYR A 127 -24.15 -16.07 2.77
N VAL A 128 -25.12 -15.87 3.65
CA VAL A 128 -25.02 -16.22 5.07
C VAL A 128 -26.11 -17.23 5.39
N ASN A 129 -25.70 -18.36 5.93
CA ASN A 129 -26.59 -19.48 6.25
C ASN A 129 -27.51 -19.85 5.07
N GLY A 130 -26.97 -19.86 3.85
CA GLY A 130 -27.71 -20.20 2.62
C GLY A 130 -28.53 -19.07 2.01
N THR A 131 -28.68 -17.94 2.71
CA THR A 131 -29.47 -16.80 2.26
C THR A 131 -28.56 -15.77 1.61
N ARG A 132 -28.92 -15.25 0.43
CA ARG A 132 -28.16 -14.20 -0.25
C ARG A 132 -28.18 -12.92 0.60
N ALA A 133 -27.02 -12.49 1.06
CA ALA A 133 -26.84 -11.36 1.97
C ALA A 133 -26.35 -10.09 1.26
N GLY A 134 -25.67 -10.21 0.11
CA GLY A 134 -25.20 -9.03 -0.63
C GLY A 134 -24.57 -9.32 -1.99
N LEU A 135 -24.16 -8.24 -2.65
CA LEU A 135 -23.56 -8.17 -3.98
C LEU A 135 -22.59 -6.99 -4.02
N TYR A 136 -21.35 -7.26 -4.41
CA TYR A 136 -20.30 -6.26 -4.63
C TYR A 136 -19.72 -6.45 -6.03
N GLU A 137 -19.49 -5.37 -6.79
CA GLU A 137 -19.21 -5.49 -8.23
C GLU A 137 -18.06 -4.61 -8.73
N ASN A 138 -17.78 -3.50 -8.04
CA ASN A 138 -16.87 -2.48 -8.56
C ASN A 138 -15.38 -2.83 -8.41
N GLY A 139 -15.02 -3.76 -7.52
CA GLY A 139 -13.65 -4.29 -7.36
C GLY A 139 -12.59 -3.29 -6.91
N VAL A 140 -12.98 -2.09 -6.50
CA VAL A 140 -12.10 -0.97 -6.14
C VAL A 140 -12.33 -0.54 -4.70
N THR A 141 -13.58 -0.28 -4.31
CA THR A 141 -13.91 0.33 -3.02
C THR A 141 -14.07 -0.69 -1.89
N ARG A 142 -14.17 -0.19 -0.66
CA ARG A 142 -14.58 -1.01 0.48
C ARG A 142 -16.05 -1.41 0.34
N TYR A 143 -16.42 -2.57 0.88
CA TYR A 143 -17.80 -3.07 0.87
C TYR A 143 -18.25 -3.48 2.27
N GLY A 144 -19.49 -3.16 2.64
CA GLY A 144 -20.04 -3.51 3.94
C GLY A 144 -21.35 -4.27 3.83
N LEU A 145 -21.55 -5.26 4.72
CA LEU A 145 -22.80 -5.99 4.84
C LEU A 145 -23.30 -5.98 6.28
N ASP A 146 -24.60 -5.76 6.43
CA ASP A 146 -25.30 -6.04 7.68
C ASP A 146 -25.68 -7.52 7.74
N LEU A 147 -24.97 -8.27 8.59
CA LEU A 147 -25.19 -9.70 8.74
C LEU A 147 -26.31 -10.03 9.72
N THR A 148 -26.72 -9.06 10.55
CA THR A 148 -27.65 -9.25 11.67
C THR A 148 -28.89 -10.09 11.34
N PRO A 149 -29.57 -9.90 10.18
CA PRO A 149 -30.79 -10.65 9.86
C PRO A 149 -30.58 -12.16 9.61
N TYR A 150 -29.35 -12.60 9.38
CA TYR A 150 -29.05 -13.94 8.89
C TYR A 150 -28.38 -14.85 9.94
N LEU A 151 -28.01 -14.30 11.09
CA LEU A 151 -27.10 -14.94 12.03
C LEU A 151 -27.80 -15.77 13.11
N HIS A 152 -27.16 -16.87 13.48
CA HIS A 152 -27.39 -17.62 14.69
C HIS A 152 -26.43 -17.16 15.79
N PHE A 153 -26.84 -17.33 17.06
CA PHE A 153 -26.05 -16.91 18.23
C PHE A 153 -25.97 -18.05 19.25
N GLY A 154 -24.87 -18.10 20.01
CA GLY A 154 -24.57 -19.17 20.95
C GLY A 154 -23.79 -20.30 20.28
N ASP A 155 -24.13 -21.55 20.59
CA ASP A 155 -23.36 -22.72 20.13
C ASP A 155 -23.68 -23.14 18.68
N THR A 156 -24.61 -22.46 18.02
CA THR A 156 -24.99 -22.73 16.64
C THR A 156 -24.00 -22.12 15.66
N ASP A 157 -23.56 -22.93 14.72
CA ASP A 157 -22.65 -22.52 13.66
C ASP A 157 -23.30 -21.54 12.67
N ASN A 158 -22.51 -20.58 12.19
CA ASN A 158 -22.82 -19.73 11.06
C ASN A 158 -21.86 -20.03 9.92
N VAL A 159 -22.39 -20.02 8.71
CA VAL A 159 -21.58 -20.17 7.49
C VAL A 159 -21.77 -18.95 6.62
N ILE A 160 -20.66 -18.27 6.31
CA ILE A 160 -20.62 -17.31 5.21
C ILE A 160 -19.96 -17.96 4.00
N ALA A 161 -20.58 -17.84 2.83
CA ALA A 161 -20.04 -18.27 1.55
C ALA A 161 -19.96 -17.07 0.59
N VAL A 162 -18.83 -16.94 -0.11
CA VAL A 162 -18.53 -15.84 -1.02
C VAL A 162 -18.13 -16.40 -2.37
N ARG A 163 -18.95 -16.13 -3.39
CA ARG A 163 -18.66 -16.50 -4.78
C ARG A 163 -18.03 -15.31 -5.49
N VAL A 164 -16.73 -15.38 -5.77
CA VAL A 164 -15.94 -14.30 -6.38
C VAL A 164 -15.74 -14.57 -7.87
N ASP A 165 -15.77 -13.52 -8.67
CA ASP A 165 -15.59 -13.52 -10.14
C ASP A 165 -14.57 -12.45 -10.52
N ASN A 166 -13.45 -12.83 -11.15
CA ASN A 166 -12.39 -11.91 -11.59
C ASN A 166 -12.26 -11.81 -13.12
N ARG A 167 -13.25 -12.30 -13.88
CA ARG A 167 -13.20 -12.23 -15.34
C ARG A 167 -13.32 -10.78 -15.78
N THR A 168 -12.37 -10.23 -16.55
CA THR A 168 -12.42 -8.85 -17.11
C THR A 168 -13.61 -8.55 -18.03
N THR A 169 -14.47 -9.54 -18.23
CA THR A 169 -15.72 -9.44 -18.99
C THR A 169 -16.92 -9.40 -18.06
N TYR A 170 -16.73 -9.23 -16.75
CA TYR A 170 -17.83 -9.11 -15.80
C TYR A 170 -18.71 -7.94 -16.21
N ARG A 171 -20.01 -8.11 -15.99
CA ARG A 171 -21.02 -7.10 -16.30
C ARG A 171 -21.82 -6.88 -15.04
N GLU A 172 -21.93 -5.62 -14.66
CA GLU A 172 -22.77 -5.19 -13.55
C GLU A 172 -24.17 -5.81 -13.69
N ALA A 173 -24.64 -6.47 -12.63
CA ALA A 173 -25.84 -7.30 -12.68
C ALA A 173 -27.11 -6.49 -12.99
N SER A 174 -27.16 -5.22 -12.57
CA SER A 174 -28.32 -4.34 -12.75
C SER A 174 -28.42 -3.75 -14.16
N SER A 175 -27.29 -3.47 -14.80
CA SER A 175 -27.23 -2.68 -16.05
C SER A 175 -26.69 -3.48 -17.25
N GLY A 176 -25.96 -4.57 -17.03
CA GLY A 176 -25.25 -5.30 -18.07
C GLY A 176 -23.99 -4.59 -18.60
N VAL A 177 -23.59 -3.48 -17.99
CA VAL A 177 -22.44 -2.66 -18.39
C VAL A 177 -21.17 -3.12 -17.67
N VAL A 178 -20.04 -3.13 -18.40
CA VAL A 178 -18.72 -3.48 -17.84
C VAL A 178 -18.13 -2.30 -17.09
N PHE A 179 -17.31 -2.55 -16.07
CA PHE A 179 -16.55 -1.51 -15.41
C PHE A 179 -15.33 -1.14 -16.27
N GLN A 180 -15.13 0.15 -16.53
CA GLN A 180 -14.08 0.57 -17.47
C GLN A 180 -12.65 0.25 -16.96
N TRP A 181 -12.44 0.32 -15.64
CA TRP A 181 -11.15 0.00 -15.00
C TRP A 181 -10.89 -1.49 -14.89
N GLU A 182 -11.88 -2.35 -15.13
CA GLU A 182 -11.75 -3.80 -15.13
C GLU A 182 -11.00 -4.26 -16.38
N SER A 183 -9.68 -4.12 -16.33
CA SER A 183 -8.81 -4.28 -17.50
C SER A 183 -7.42 -4.73 -17.08
N LYS A 184 -7.04 -5.93 -17.50
CA LYS A 184 -5.71 -6.53 -17.35
C LYS A 184 -4.52 -5.65 -17.78
N ALA A 185 -4.73 -4.69 -18.68
CA ALA A 185 -3.68 -3.77 -19.12
C ALA A 185 -3.13 -2.88 -17.99
N PHE A 186 -4.00 -2.32 -17.15
CA PHE A 186 -3.59 -1.31 -16.16
C PHE A 186 -3.87 -1.73 -14.73
N ASN A 187 -4.89 -2.58 -14.53
CA ASN A 187 -5.27 -3.07 -13.22
C ASN A 187 -5.26 -4.60 -13.29
N PRO A 188 -4.10 -5.27 -13.12
CA PRO A 188 -4.03 -6.73 -13.09
C PRO A 188 -5.15 -7.36 -12.24
N ASP A 189 -5.78 -8.42 -12.75
CA ASP A 189 -7.02 -8.98 -12.21
C ASP A 189 -6.76 -10.12 -11.21
N PHE A 190 -5.94 -9.85 -10.19
CA PHE A 190 -5.63 -10.78 -9.10
C PHE A 190 -6.89 -11.11 -8.29
N GLY A 191 -7.61 -12.16 -8.70
CA GLY A 191 -8.91 -12.52 -8.17
C GLY A 191 -8.86 -13.08 -6.75
N GLY A 192 -9.91 -12.83 -5.99
CA GLY A 192 -10.05 -13.33 -4.61
C GLY A 192 -10.45 -12.25 -3.62
N ILE A 193 -10.55 -12.63 -2.35
CA ILE A 193 -10.68 -11.71 -1.22
C ILE A 193 -9.28 -11.23 -0.89
N ASN A 194 -8.77 -10.34 -1.74
CA ASN A 194 -7.36 -9.98 -1.83
C ASN A 194 -6.99 -8.76 -0.95
N ARG A 195 -7.86 -8.39 0.00
CA ARG A 195 -7.64 -7.40 1.06
C ARG A 195 -8.26 -7.91 2.36
N ASP A 196 -8.11 -7.14 3.43
CA ASP A 196 -8.58 -7.50 4.76
C ASP A 196 -10.10 -7.57 4.89
N VAL A 197 -10.54 -8.46 5.78
CA VAL A 197 -11.93 -8.63 6.21
C VAL A 197 -12.03 -8.51 7.72
N SER A 198 -12.92 -7.66 8.20
CA SER A 198 -13.23 -7.49 9.62
C SER A 198 -14.69 -7.77 9.91
N LEU A 199 -14.97 -8.33 11.09
CA LEU A 199 -16.32 -8.54 11.61
C LEU A 199 -16.53 -7.67 12.84
N TRP A 200 -17.58 -6.85 12.79
CA TRP A 200 -17.88 -5.86 13.81
C TRP A 200 -19.17 -6.19 14.55
N ILE A 201 -19.16 -6.04 15.87
CA ILE A 201 -20.35 -6.15 16.71
C ILE A 201 -20.57 -4.83 17.46
N THR A 202 -21.71 -4.19 17.28
CA THR A 202 -22.05 -2.90 17.92
C THR A 202 -23.32 -3.02 18.77
N GLY A 203 -23.56 -2.06 19.67
CA GLY A 203 -24.88 -1.89 20.27
C GLY A 203 -25.96 -1.57 19.21
N PRO A 204 -27.26 -1.60 19.58
CA PRO A 204 -28.34 -1.23 18.68
C PRO A 204 -28.41 0.28 18.40
N ILE A 205 -27.75 1.10 19.21
CA ILE A 205 -27.47 2.51 18.91
C ILE A 205 -25.98 2.62 18.63
N TYR A 206 -25.60 3.07 17.42
CA TYR A 206 -24.21 3.05 16.98
C TYR A 206 -23.91 4.16 15.98
N GLN A 207 -22.64 4.53 15.92
CA GLN A 207 -22.04 5.33 14.87
C GLN A 207 -21.81 4.43 13.66
N THR A 208 -22.22 4.86 12.47
CA THR A 208 -22.14 4.03 11.26
C THR A 208 -20.70 3.88 10.76
N PHE A 209 -20.47 3.02 9.76
CA PHE A 209 -19.16 2.84 9.14
C PHE A 209 -18.99 3.78 7.94
N PRO A 210 -17.78 4.27 7.64
CA PRO A 210 -17.49 5.06 6.44
C PRO A 210 -17.36 4.15 5.21
N VAL A 211 -18.43 3.39 4.93
CA VAL A 211 -18.52 2.40 3.86
C VAL A 211 -19.88 2.59 3.20
N TYR A 212 -19.89 3.19 2.02
CA TYR A 212 -21.13 3.55 1.34
C TYR A 212 -21.66 2.41 0.47
N ASP A 213 -20.78 1.66 -0.21
CA ASP A 213 -21.22 0.47 -0.95
C ASP A 213 -21.70 -0.63 0.02
N GLY A 214 -22.89 -1.16 -0.24
CA GLY A 214 -23.58 -2.12 0.61
C GLY A 214 -24.32 -1.55 1.83
N LEU A 215 -23.73 -0.63 2.60
CA LEU A 215 -24.36 -0.09 3.82
C LEU A 215 -25.04 1.28 3.64
N GLN A 216 -24.64 2.06 2.63
CA GLN A 216 -25.08 3.44 2.38
C GLN A 216 -24.83 4.38 3.57
N THR A 217 -23.70 4.18 4.26
CA THR A 217 -23.33 4.95 5.45
C THR A 217 -22.03 5.74 5.27
N THR A 218 -21.88 6.80 6.06
CA THR A 218 -20.79 7.77 5.93
C THR A 218 -19.84 7.82 7.13
N GLY A 219 -20.23 7.20 8.24
CA GLY A 219 -19.44 7.11 9.46
C GLY A 219 -19.09 8.46 10.09
N VAL A 220 -17.86 8.54 10.59
CA VAL A 220 -17.32 9.73 11.27
C VAL A 220 -16.45 10.54 10.31
N TYR A 221 -16.63 11.86 10.28
CA TYR A 221 -15.79 12.81 9.57
C TYR A 221 -15.13 13.76 10.58
N VAL A 222 -13.81 13.85 10.55
CA VAL A 222 -13.00 14.69 11.42
C VAL A 222 -12.21 15.67 10.55
N TYR A 223 -12.27 16.96 10.86
CA TYR A 223 -11.63 18.00 10.06
C TYR A 223 -11.19 19.19 10.92
N PRO A 224 -10.16 19.94 10.47
CA PRO A 224 -9.84 21.22 11.08
C PRO A 224 -10.86 22.29 10.67
N GLU A 225 -11.58 22.87 11.64
CA GLU A 225 -12.43 24.05 11.43
C GLU A 225 -11.61 25.33 11.30
N SER A 226 -10.48 25.39 12.02
CA SER A 226 -9.53 26.49 11.97
C SER A 226 -8.13 26.00 12.33
N ILE A 227 -7.10 26.63 11.79
CA ILE A 227 -5.69 26.34 12.10
C ILE A 227 -4.96 27.63 12.40
N ASP A 228 -4.41 27.73 13.61
CA ASP A 228 -3.49 28.76 14.06
C ASP A 228 -2.08 28.15 14.17
N LEU A 229 -1.32 28.28 13.08
CA LEU A 229 0.03 27.72 12.97
C LEU A 229 0.98 28.34 14.00
N ALA A 230 0.89 29.66 14.24
CA ALA A 230 1.78 30.37 15.15
C ALA A 230 1.49 30.05 16.61
N GLY A 231 0.22 29.92 16.97
CA GLY A 231 -0.20 29.52 18.32
C GLY A 231 -0.13 28.02 18.58
N HIS A 232 0.13 27.20 17.57
CA HIS A 232 0.01 25.73 17.64
C HIS A 232 -1.37 25.30 18.13
N ARG A 233 -2.44 25.79 17.51
CA ARG A 233 -3.83 25.46 17.88
C ARG A 233 -4.67 25.11 16.65
N THR A 234 -5.65 24.24 16.82
CA THR A 234 -6.65 23.97 15.79
C THR A 234 -8.02 23.74 16.39
N GLY A 235 -9.03 24.41 15.83
CA GLY A 235 -10.42 24.03 16.06
C GLY A 235 -10.71 22.74 15.33
N VAL A 236 -11.24 21.74 16.02
CA VAL A 236 -11.52 20.41 15.49
C VAL A 236 -13.02 20.23 15.41
N GLY A 237 -13.53 20.06 14.19
CA GLY A 237 -14.89 19.68 13.91
C GLY A 237 -15.02 18.17 13.74
N VAL A 238 -16.11 17.61 14.26
CA VAL A 238 -16.46 16.20 14.14
C VAL A 238 -17.92 16.08 13.75
N GLU A 239 -18.20 15.28 12.73
CA GLU A 239 -19.53 14.84 12.35
C GLU A 239 -19.61 13.32 12.46
N SER A 240 -20.58 12.80 13.20
CA SER A 240 -20.81 11.37 13.33
C SER A 240 -22.21 11.01 12.84
N GLN A 241 -22.32 10.21 11.78
CA GLN A 241 -23.59 9.62 11.40
C GLN A 241 -23.97 8.52 12.41
N VAL A 242 -25.11 8.67 13.06
CA VAL A 242 -25.60 7.79 14.12
C VAL A 242 -26.89 7.13 13.68
N ARG A 243 -27.07 5.86 14.05
CA ARG A 243 -28.27 5.07 13.79
C ARG A 243 -28.85 4.52 15.09
N ASN A 244 -30.18 4.61 15.22
CA ASN A 244 -30.94 4.06 16.35
C ASN A 244 -31.77 2.84 15.92
N ASP A 245 -31.22 1.63 16.02
CA ASP A 245 -31.94 0.37 15.82
C ASP A 245 -32.43 -0.26 17.14
N SER A 246 -32.55 0.51 18.23
CA SER A 246 -33.00 -0.03 19.53
C SER A 246 -34.48 -0.41 19.60
N GLY A 247 -35.28 0.04 18.61
CA GLY A 247 -36.73 -0.18 18.57
C GLY A 247 -37.54 0.83 19.39
N ALA A 248 -36.89 1.77 20.09
CA ALA A 248 -37.54 2.83 20.85
C ALA A 248 -36.87 4.19 20.59
N PRO A 249 -37.59 5.32 20.78
CA PRO A 249 -36.96 6.63 20.76
C PRO A 249 -35.87 6.74 21.82
N ALA A 250 -34.73 7.33 21.47
CA ALA A 250 -33.61 7.52 22.39
C ALA A 250 -32.99 8.90 22.22
N THR A 251 -32.73 9.60 23.33
CA THR A 251 -31.91 10.82 23.33
C THR A 251 -30.45 10.43 23.41
N ILE A 252 -29.70 10.72 22.35
CA ILE A 252 -28.32 10.31 22.15
C ILE A 252 -27.45 11.56 22.18
N ALA A 253 -26.45 11.58 23.05
CA ALA A 253 -25.45 12.64 23.16
C ALA A 253 -24.11 12.17 22.58
N LEU A 254 -23.46 13.05 21.81
CA LEU A 254 -22.10 12.86 21.28
C LEU A 254 -21.08 13.58 22.18
N SER A 255 -19.93 12.97 22.40
CA SER A 255 -18.75 13.62 23.00
C SER A 255 -17.47 13.16 22.30
N VAL A 256 -16.42 13.98 22.38
CA VAL A 256 -15.14 13.73 21.70
C VAL A 256 -13.98 13.82 22.69
N SER A 257 -13.01 12.91 22.54
CA SER A 257 -11.69 13.00 23.16
C SER A 257 -10.62 12.89 22.07
N ILE A 258 -9.62 13.77 22.09
CA ILE A 258 -8.46 13.70 21.20
C ILE A 258 -7.28 13.15 22.01
N LEU A 259 -6.68 12.07 21.53
CA LEU A 259 -5.56 11.38 22.18
C LEU A 259 -4.29 11.51 21.32
N ASP A 260 -3.15 11.75 21.98
CA ASP A 260 -1.84 11.67 21.34
C ASP A 260 -1.43 10.21 21.05
N ASP A 261 -0.27 10.03 20.41
CA ASP A 261 0.28 8.73 20.02
C ASP A 261 0.59 7.80 21.21
N ALA A 262 0.82 8.38 22.39
CA ALA A 262 0.96 7.68 23.66
C ALA A 262 -0.38 7.36 24.35
N GLY A 263 -1.52 7.72 23.74
CA GLY A 263 -2.86 7.50 24.28
C GLY A 263 -3.27 8.48 25.39
N LYS A 264 -2.54 9.58 25.58
CA LYS A 264 -2.91 10.62 26.54
C LYS A 264 -3.92 11.58 25.91
N VAL A 265 -4.99 11.84 26.64
CA VAL A 265 -6.02 12.80 26.23
C VAL A 265 -5.46 14.22 26.23
N ARG A 266 -5.55 14.89 25.09
CA ARG A 266 -5.11 16.26 24.83
C ARG A 266 -6.24 17.27 24.83
N ALA A 267 -7.43 16.86 24.43
CA ALA A 267 -8.63 17.69 24.45
C ALA A 267 -9.87 16.83 24.69
N ARG A 268 -10.91 17.44 25.28
CA ARG A 268 -12.26 16.89 25.42
C ARG A 268 -13.29 17.97 25.19
N PHE A 269 -14.37 17.63 24.52
CA PHE A 269 -15.50 18.52 24.33
C PHE A 269 -16.78 17.72 24.09
N ASP A 270 -17.90 18.31 24.50
CA ASP A 270 -19.23 17.77 24.26
C ASP A 270 -19.74 18.19 22.88
N GLY A 271 -20.61 17.37 22.30
CA GLY A 271 -21.27 17.63 21.03
C GLY A 271 -22.77 17.83 21.18
N GLN A 272 -23.47 17.70 20.06
CA GLN A 272 -24.92 17.72 20.03
C GLN A 272 -25.53 16.53 20.78
N SER A 273 -26.74 16.76 21.29
CA SER A 273 -27.64 15.74 21.81
C SER A 273 -28.99 15.88 21.13
N ALA A 274 -29.55 14.78 20.63
CA ALA A 274 -30.84 14.79 19.97
C ALA A 274 -31.62 13.51 20.25
N THR A 275 -32.95 13.60 20.20
CA THR A 275 -33.83 12.43 20.24
C THR A 275 -34.00 11.86 18.85
N PHE A 276 -33.68 10.57 18.71
CA PHE A 276 -33.80 9.78 17.49
C PHE A 276 -35.06 8.92 17.59
N ALA A 277 -35.86 8.89 16.53
CA ALA A 277 -36.92 7.91 16.39
C ALA A 277 -36.33 6.50 16.18
N PRO A 278 -37.11 5.42 16.38
CA PRO A 278 -36.70 4.08 15.99
C PRO A 278 -36.34 4.00 14.50
N ALA A 279 -35.26 3.28 14.18
CA ALA A 279 -34.67 3.13 12.85
C ALA A 279 -34.20 4.44 12.18
N GLU A 280 -34.14 5.55 12.92
CA GLU A 280 -33.65 6.81 12.39
C GLU A 280 -32.13 6.82 12.25
N THR A 281 -31.64 7.38 11.14
CA THR A 281 -30.24 7.73 10.92
C THR A 281 -30.12 9.24 10.82
N ARG A 282 -29.23 9.85 11.62
CA ARG A 282 -28.97 11.30 11.61
C ARG A 282 -27.52 11.57 12.02
N THR A 283 -26.95 12.67 11.51
CA THR A 283 -25.63 13.13 11.93
C THR A 283 -25.72 13.98 13.19
N LEU A 284 -24.84 13.72 14.15
CA LEU A 284 -24.55 14.61 15.28
C LEU A 284 -23.19 15.27 15.07
N SER A 285 -23.07 16.54 15.43
CA SER A 285 -21.82 17.29 15.32
C SER A 285 -21.25 17.67 16.69
N ALA A 286 -19.92 17.82 16.76
CA ALA A 286 -19.20 18.35 17.92
C ALA A 286 -18.04 19.24 17.41
N SER A 287 -17.69 20.27 18.18
CA SER A 287 -16.52 21.10 17.89
C SER A 287 -15.83 21.50 19.19
N GLY A 288 -14.49 21.59 19.14
CA GLY A 288 -13.68 22.06 20.25
C GLY A 288 -12.25 22.39 19.84
N MET A 289 -11.50 23.01 20.76
CA MET A 289 -10.13 23.43 20.50
C MET A 289 -9.13 22.34 20.91
N LEU A 290 -8.11 22.12 20.08
CA LEU A 290 -6.90 21.40 20.41
C LEU A 290 -5.74 22.39 20.58
N ASP A 291 -5.35 22.64 21.83
CA ASP A 291 -4.18 23.44 22.16
C ASP A 291 -2.88 22.63 22.07
N HIS A 292 -1.77 23.31 21.75
CA HIS A 292 -0.46 22.69 21.54
C HIS A 292 -0.51 21.56 20.51
N ALA A 293 -1.23 21.80 19.42
CA ALA A 293 -1.35 20.89 18.29
C ALA A 293 0.01 20.68 17.60
N ARG A 294 0.33 19.41 17.35
CA ARG A 294 1.42 18.98 16.46
C ARG A 294 0.79 18.65 15.12
N PHE A 295 1.04 19.49 14.12
CA PHE A 295 0.43 19.34 12.80
C PHE A 295 1.09 18.22 12.02
N TRP A 296 0.30 17.53 11.20
CA TRP A 296 0.82 16.56 10.25
C TRP A 296 1.58 17.30 9.14
N ASP A 297 2.78 16.82 8.83
CA ASP A 297 3.66 17.31 7.76
C ASP A 297 4.36 16.12 7.08
N VAL A 298 4.93 16.32 5.88
CA VAL A 298 5.70 15.27 5.19
C VAL A 298 7.00 14.91 5.94
N ASP A 299 7.51 15.86 6.72
CA ASP A 299 8.71 15.70 7.55
C ASP A 299 8.37 15.36 9.02
N ASP A 300 7.10 15.55 9.43
CA ASP A 300 6.57 15.22 10.75
C ASP A 300 5.13 14.69 10.63
N PRO A 301 4.92 13.43 10.20
CA PRO A 301 3.61 12.88 9.89
C PRO A 301 2.83 12.46 11.15
N TYR A 302 2.63 13.43 12.05
CA TYR A 302 2.03 13.19 13.36
C TYR A 302 0.52 12.90 13.25
N LEU A 303 0.08 11.83 13.91
CA LEU A 303 -1.32 11.38 13.91
C LEU A 303 -1.87 11.34 15.34
N TYR A 304 -3.09 11.85 15.50
CA TYR A 304 -3.90 11.72 16.71
C TYR A 304 -4.90 10.57 16.56
N THR A 305 -5.42 10.10 17.69
CA THR A 305 -6.65 9.32 17.74
C THR A 305 -7.78 10.22 18.21
N VAL A 306 -8.79 10.42 17.37
CA VAL A 306 -10.01 11.17 17.72
C VAL A 306 -11.09 10.15 18.06
N ARG A 307 -11.37 10.04 19.37
CA ARG A 307 -12.38 9.14 19.92
C ARG A 307 -13.71 9.84 20.04
N THR A 308 -14.71 9.35 19.34
CA THR A 308 -16.11 9.78 19.47
C THR A 308 -16.88 8.79 20.34
N THR A 309 -17.71 9.29 21.25
CA THR A 309 -18.48 8.47 22.20
C THR A 309 -19.93 8.88 22.19
N LEU A 310 -20.83 7.90 22.05
CA LEU A 310 -22.27 8.09 22.19
C LEU A 310 -22.73 7.68 23.58
N ALA A 311 -23.60 8.49 24.19
CA ALA A 311 -24.22 8.18 25.47
C ALA A 311 -25.75 8.36 25.43
N VAL A 312 -26.45 7.50 26.17
CA VAL A 312 -27.90 7.59 26.43
C VAL A 312 -28.09 7.56 27.94
N ASN A 313 -28.77 8.56 28.51
CA ASN A 313 -28.94 8.72 29.96
C ASN A 313 -27.62 8.65 30.75
N GLY A 314 -26.53 9.17 30.17
CA GLY A 314 -25.20 9.16 30.76
C GLY A 314 -24.42 7.85 30.64
N ALA A 315 -25.02 6.77 30.11
CA ALA A 315 -24.33 5.50 29.87
C ALA A 315 -23.77 5.45 28.43
N VAL A 316 -22.51 5.04 28.27
CA VAL A 316 -21.89 4.87 26.95
C VAL A 316 -22.53 3.71 26.21
N VAL A 317 -23.00 3.96 24.99
CA VAL A 317 -23.65 2.95 24.13
C VAL A 317 -22.81 2.57 22.92
N ASP A 318 -21.88 3.44 22.51
CA ASP A 318 -20.93 3.18 21.42
C ASP A 318 -19.71 4.10 21.51
N SER A 319 -18.59 3.67 20.93
CA SER A 319 -17.37 4.48 20.80
C SER A 319 -16.60 4.08 19.55
N CYS A 320 -16.10 5.08 18.80
CA CYS A 320 -15.28 4.89 17.60
C CYS A 320 -14.00 5.68 17.71
N ASP A 321 -12.91 5.10 17.23
CA ASP A 321 -11.62 5.76 17.09
C ASP A 321 -11.36 6.04 15.61
N THR A 322 -11.12 7.31 15.28
CA THR A 322 -10.64 7.75 13.97
C THR A 322 -9.20 8.23 14.13
N ARG A 323 -8.26 7.57 13.48
CA ARG A 323 -6.87 8.03 13.42
C ARG A 323 -6.73 9.05 12.29
N THR A 324 -6.19 10.22 12.58
CA THR A 324 -6.05 11.32 11.60
C THR A 324 -4.98 12.33 12.03
N GLY A 325 -4.58 13.21 11.12
CA GLY A 325 -3.65 14.31 11.35
C GLY A 325 -4.24 15.64 10.90
N PHE A 326 -3.91 16.72 11.61
CA PHE A 326 -4.39 18.06 11.28
C PHE A 326 -3.31 18.81 10.51
N ARG A 327 -3.64 19.35 9.33
CA ARG A 327 -2.72 20.14 8.51
C ARG A 327 -3.44 21.26 7.79
N ALA A 328 -2.75 22.38 7.57
CA ALA A 328 -3.22 23.44 6.70
C ALA A 328 -2.68 23.22 5.29
N THR A 329 -3.54 23.33 4.28
CA THR A 329 -3.17 23.18 2.87
C THR A 329 -3.52 24.43 2.08
N SER A 330 -2.68 24.78 1.10
CA SER A 330 -2.96 25.83 0.12
C SER A 330 -2.38 25.43 -1.23
N PHE A 331 -3.20 25.55 -2.28
CA PHE A 331 -2.85 25.19 -3.65
C PHE A 331 -2.82 26.48 -4.46
N ARG A 332 -1.64 26.87 -4.92
CA ARG A 332 -1.42 28.19 -5.53
C ARG A 332 -0.94 28.03 -6.97
N GLY A 333 -1.38 28.92 -7.84
CA GLY A 333 -0.72 29.16 -9.12
C GLY A 333 0.31 30.27 -9.01
N GLY A 334 1.08 30.46 -10.08
CA GLY A 334 1.94 31.62 -10.28
C GLY A 334 3.41 31.25 -10.41
N ALA A 335 4.10 31.89 -11.34
CA ALA A 335 5.55 31.73 -11.46
C ALA A 335 6.27 32.22 -10.19
N GLY A 336 7.08 31.36 -9.59
CA GLY A 336 7.87 31.61 -8.37
C GLY A 336 7.10 31.54 -7.06
N THR A 337 5.77 31.46 -7.10
CA THR A 337 4.89 31.51 -5.91
C THR A 337 3.83 30.41 -5.87
N GLY A 338 3.64 29.70 -6.98
CA GLY A 338 2.69 28.60 -7.09
C GLY A 338 3.16 27.32 -6.37
N GLY A 339 2.35 26.27 -6.49
CA GLY A 339 2.62 24.95 -5.95
C GLY A 339 1.78 24.58 -4.74
N VAL A 340 2.25 23.57 -4.03
CA VAL A 340 1.57 22.96 -2.89
C VAL A 340 2.20 23.49 -1.61
N TYR A 341 1.36 24.04 -0.74
CA TYR A 341 1.79 24.55 0.55
C TYR A 341 1.17 23.72 1.66
N LEU A 342 2.02 23.24 2.56
CA LEU A 342 1.64 22.51 3.77
C LEU A 342 2.09 23.32 4.97
N ASN A 343 1.18 23.59 5.90
CA ASN A 343 1.46 24.35 7.12
C ASN A 343 2.15 25.70 6.83
N GLY A 344 1.73 26.37 5.75
CA GLY A 344 2.24 27.68 5.32
C GLY A 344 3.56 27.65 4.53
N ARG A 345 4.17 26.48 4.34
CA ARG A 345 5.46 26.30 3.65
C ARG A 345 5.26 25.61 2.30
N PHE A 346 5.97 26.07 1.27
CA PHE A 346 6.03 25.35 -0.01
C PHE A 346 6.69 23.97 0.19
N VAL A 347 6.04 22.93 -0.33
CA VAL A 347 6.56 21.56 -0.33
C VAL A 347 6.75 21.10 -1.76
N TRP A 348 8.00 20.81 -2.12
CA TRP A 348 8.30 20.13 -3.37
C TRP A 348 7.89 18.65 -3.23
N LEU A 349 6.87 18.26 -3.98
CA LEU A 349 6.39 16.88 -4.02
C LEU A 349 7.17 16.10 -5.07
N THR A 350 7.84 15.04 -4.64
CA THR A 350 8.64 14.20 -5.52
C THR A 350 8.54 12.73 -5.16
N GLY A 351 8.37 11.88 -6.17
CA GLY A 351 8.31 10.44 -5.98
C GLY A 351 7.80 9.72 -7.21
N TYR A 352 6.73 8.95 -7.05
CA TYR A 352 6.40 7.87 -7.99
C TYR A 352 4.92 7.81 -8.37
N ALA A 353 4.62 7.20 -9.52
CA ALA A 353 3.26 6.83 -9.90
C ALA A 353 3.14 5.30 -9.90
N GLN A 354 2.43 4.71 -8.93
CA GLN A 354 2.37 3.27 -8.70
C GLN A 354 1.00 2.70 -9.12
N ARG A 355 0.96 1.46 -9.61
CA ARG A 355 -0.31 0.77 -9.83
C ARG A 355 -0.98 0.53 -8.47
N ALA A 356 -2.28 0.84 -8.36
CA ALA A 356 -3.05 0.63 -7.12
C ALA A 356 -3.22 -0.86 -6.74
N VAL A 357 -2.90 -1.76 -7.67
CA VAL A 357 -2.77 -3.18 -7.39
C VAL A 357 -1.60 -3.47 -6.43
N ASP A 358 -0.54 -2.65 -6.49
CA ASP A 358 0.71 -2.76 -5.73
C ASP A 358 1.30 -4.18 -5.69
N ASP A 359 1.12 -4.97 -6.74
CA ASP A 359 1.38 -6.41 -6.76
C ASP A 359 2.80 -6.82 -6.34
N TRP A 360 2.93 -7.99 -5.71
CA TRP A 360 4.20 -8.60 -5.31
C TRP A 360 4.39 -9.98 -5.97
N ALA A 361 5.55 -10.22 -6.58
CA ALA A 361 5.78 -11.45 -7.31
C ALA A 361 5.74 -12.70 -6.42
N GLY A 362 4.88 -13.66 -6.78
CA GLY A 362 4.60 -14.86 -5.98
C GLY A 362 3.50 -14.69 -4.92
N LEU A 363 2.99 -13.48 -4.69
CA LEU A 363 1.89 -13.18 -3.75
C LEU A 363 0.71 -12.45 -4.41
N GLY A 364 0.91 -11.86 -5.60
CA GLY A 364 -0.08 -11.03 -6.29
C GLY A 364 -0.42 -9.78 -5.48
N GLN A 365 -1.69 -9.37 -5.50
CA GLN A 365 -2.18 -8.24 -4.70
C GLN A 365 -2.39 -8.57 -3.21
N ALA A 366 -2.32 -9.84 -2.82
CA ALA A 366 -2.72 -10.32 -1.50
C ALA A 366 -1.52 -10.62 -0.59
N TYR A 367 -0.88 -9.57 -0.07
CA TYR A 367 0.21 -9.69 0.89
C TYR A 367 -0.08 -8.85 2.16
N PRO A 368 0.57 -9.16 3.30
CA PRO A 368 0.19 -8.59 4.59
C PRO A 368 0.57 -7.12 4.78
N ASP A 369 -0.15 -6.45 5.68
CA ASP A 369 0.01 -5.03 6.00
C ASP A 369 1.43 -4.56 6.29
N TRP A 370 2.24 -5.38 6.95
CA TRP A 370 3.61 -4.99 7.31
C TRP A 370 4.49 -4.77 6.07
N MET A 371 4.19 -5.45 4.96
CA MET A 371 4.91 -5.29 3.70
C MET A 371 4.52 -4.00 2.98
N HIS A 372 3.26 -3.55 3.11
CA HIS A 372 2.84 -2.21 2.65
C HIS A 372 3.54 -1.10 3.45
N ALA A 373 3.69 -1.28 4.77
CA ALA A 373 4.48 -0.37 5.59
C ALA A 373 5.96 -0.35 5.18
N ALA A 374 6.55 -1.52 4.88
CA ALA A 374 7.91 -1.62 4.36
C ALA A 374 8.07 -0.95 2.97
N ASN A 375 7.04 -1.02 2.10
CA ASN A 375 7.02 -0.28 0.84
C ASN A 375 7.10 1.24 1.09
N ALA A 376 6.26 1.77 1.98
CA ALA A 376 6.26 3.19 2.31
C ALA A 376 7.58 3.64 2.95
N GLU A 377 8.17 2.82 3.83
CA GLU A 377 9.48 3.07 4.41
C GLU A 377 10.57 3.15 3.33
N LEU A 378 10.57 2.23 2.37
CA LEU A 378 11.54 2.21 1.28
C LEU A 378 11.35 3.41 0.34
N ILE A 379 10.12 3.85 0.09
CA ILE A 379 9.85 5.12 -0.63
C ILE A 379 10.50 6.28 0.13
N ARG A 380 10.27 6.42 1.44
CA ARG A 380 10.92 7.49 2.24
C ARG A 380 12.44 7.34 2.32
N ALA A 381 12.98 6.14 2.25
CA ALA A 381 14.43 5.89 2.20
C ALA A 381 15.08 6.41 0.91
N SER A 382 14.29 6.67 -0.15
CA SER A 382 14.74 7.43 -1.33
C SER A 382 14.53 8.94 -1.22
N HIS A 383 14.08 9.44 -0.07
CA HIS A 383 13.64 10.82 0.18
C HIS A 383 12.38 11.28 -0.57
N ALA A 384 11.73 10.39 -1.35
CA ALA A 384 10.44 10.69 -1.98
C ALA A 384 9.34 10.92 -0.93
N ASN A 385 8.47 11.90 -1.14
CA ASN A 385 7.36 12.28 -0.25
C ASN A 385 6.00 12.30 -0.99
N TYR A 386 5.93 11.69 -2.17
CA TYR A 386 4.78 11.79 -3.05
C TYR A 386 4.54 10.47 -3.81
N ILE A 387 3.28 10.05 -3.86
CA ILE A 387 2.84 8.94 -4.69
C ILE A 387 1.53 9.27 -5.41
N ARG A 388 1.45 8.92 -6.69
CA ARG A 388 0.18 8.85 -7.41
C ARG A 388 -0.23 7.40 -7.57
N TRP A 389 -1.49 7.09 -7.29
CA TRP A 389 -2.06 5.78 -7.57
C TRP A 389 -2.67 5.70 -8.97
N MET A 390 -2.41 4.60 -9.66
CA MET A 390 -2.79 4.36 -11.05
C MET A 390 -3.64 3.09 -11.20
N HIS A 391 -4.81 3.09 -11.82
CA HIS A 391 -5.70 4.24 -12.03
C HIS A 391 -7.03 4.02 -11.28
N THR A 392 -6.95 3.27 -10.19
CA THR A 392 -8.04 3.00 -9.26
C THR A 392 -7.64 3.43 -7.86
N ALA A 393 -8.62 3.62 -6.97
CA ALA A 393 -8.36 3.98 -5.59
C ALA A 393 -7.38 2.95 -4.94
N PRO A 394 -6.40 3.43 -4.15
CA PRO A 394 -5.45 2.58 -3.46
C PRO A 394 -6.12 1.70 -2.42
N GLN A 395 -5.36 0.71 -1.94
CA GLN A 395 -5.78 -0.10 -0.81
C GLN A 395 -5.77 0.73 0.47
N THR A 396 -6.67 0.42 1.40
CA THR A 396 -6.77 1.15 2.68
C THR A 396 -5.48 1.09 3.48
N VAL A 397 -4.77 -0.03 3.42
CA VAL A 397 -3.47 -0.19 4.10
C VAL A 397 -2.37 0.71 3.52
N ASP A 398 -2.38 0.94 2.20
CA ASP A 398 -1.43 1.81 1.51
C ASP A 398 -1.62 3.27 1.95
N VAL A 399 -2.87 3.76 1.91
CA VAL A 399 -3.23 5.13 2.35
C VAL A 399 -2.78 5.35 3.80
N ARG A 400 -3.10 4.40 4.68
CA ARG A 400 -2.72 4.49 6.09
C ARG A 400 -1.21 4.37 6.31
N ALA A 401 -0.47 3.72 5.41
CA ALA A 401 0.99 3.72 5.44
C ALA A 401 1.52 5.11 5.04
N CYS A 402 0.99 5.70 3.96
CA CYS A 402 1.33 7.06 3.53
C CYS A 402 1.07 8.10 4.64
N ASP A 403 -0.05 7.98 5.37
CA ASP A 403 -0.35 8.79 6.55
C ASP A 403 0.75 8.73 7.62
N ARG A 404 1.27 7.53 7.90
CA ARG A 404 2.30 7.31 8.94
C ARG A 404 3.70 7.74 8.50
N PHE A 405 3.97 7.70 7.20
CA PHE A 405 5.31 7.95 6.65
C PHE A 405 5.46 9.32 5.99
N GLY A 406 4.41 10.13 5.94
CA GLY A 406 4.47 11.49 5.40
C GLY A 406 4.59 11.50 3.89
N ILE A 407 3.82 10.66 3.21
CA ILE A 407 3.77 10.57 1.74
C ILE A 407 2.45 11.18 1.28
N VAL A 408 2.50 12.23 0.47
CA VAL A 408 1.32 12.86 -0.12
C VAL A 408 0.80 12.03 -1.28
N GLU A 409 -0.53 11.91 -1.39
CA GLU A 409 -1.18 11.03 -2.35
C GLU A 409 -2.05 11.78 -3.36
N VAL A 410 -1.98 11.32 -4.62
CA VAL A 410 -3.08 11.47 -5.60
C VAL A 410 -3.90 10.20 -5.59
N CYS A 411 -5.17 10.32 -5.21
CA CYS A 411 -6.12 9.22 -5.12
C CYS A 411 -7.15 9.32 -6.25
N PRO A 412 -7.13 8.41 -7.25
CA PRO A 412 -8.12 8.40 -8.31
C PRO A 412 -9.43 7.71 -7.88
N ALA A 413 -10.46 7.83 -8.70
CA ALA A 413 -11.66 7.00 -8.63
C ALA A 413 -11.39 5.59 -9.20
N GLY A 414 -11.98 5.29 -10.35
CA GLY A 414 -11.62 4.16 -11.20
C GLY A 414 -11.63 4.60 -12.66
N ASP A 415 -10.50 4.40 -13.35
CA ASP A 415 -10.37 4.69 -14.77
C ASP A 415 -9.48 3.64 -15.46
N LYS A 416 -9.62 3.58 -16.77
CA LYS A 416 -8.57 3.11 -17.66
C LYS A 416 -7.80 4.32 -18.20
N GLU A 417 -8.23 4.92 -19.30
CA GLU A 417 -7.53 6.03 -19.96
C GLU A 417 -8.43 6.75 -20.98
N HIS A 418 -9.70 6.99 -20.67
CA HIS A 418 -10.58 7.84 -21.49
C HIS A 418 -11.80 8.34 -20.71
N ASP A 419 -12.43 9.39 -21.24
CA ASP A 419 -13.72 9.87 -20.77
C ASP A 419 -14.85 8.92 -21.20
N VAL A 420 -15.54 8.34 -20.23
CA VAL A 420 -16.67 7.44 -20.43
C VAL A 420 -17.98 8.18 -20.34
N GLN A 421 -19.07 7.61 -20.85
CA GLN A 421 -20.40 8.21 -20.85
C GLN A 421 -21.42 7.23 -20.24
N GLY A 422 -22.61 7.74 -19.87
CA GLY A 422 -23.71 6.92 -19.36
C GLY A 422 -23.33 6.13 -18.10
N ARG A 423 -23.74 4.85 -18.02
CA ARG A 423 -23.56 4.04 -16.81
C ARG A 423 -22.10 3.90 -16.36
N GLN A 424 -21.13 3.85 -17.28
CA GLN A 424 -19.71 3.77 -16.87
C GLN A 424 -19.24 5.06 -16.18
N TRP A 425 -19.80 6.21 -16.56
CA TRP A 425 -19.53 7.47 -15.86
C TRP A 425 -20.18 7.46 -14.47
N GLU A 426 -21.43 7.02 -14.37
CA GLU A 426 -22.12 6.87 -13.07
C GLU A 426 -21.36 5.93 -12.12
N GLN A 427 -20.86 4.79 -12.62
CA GLN A 427 -20.01 3.86 -11.86
C GLN A 427 -18.74 4.56 -11.35
N ARG A 428 -18.10 5.41 -12.17
CA ARG A 428 -16.91 6.18 -11.75
C ARG A 428 -17.26 7.20 -10.67
N VAL A 429 -18.39 7.90 -10.79
CA VAL A 429 -18.89 8.84 -9.77
C VAL A 429 -19.20 8.12 -8.45
N GLU A 430 -19.82 6.93 -8.52
CA GLU A 430 -20.09 6.08 -7.36
C GLU A 430 -18.79 5.65 -6.67
N VAL A 431 -17.81 5.14 -7.42
CA VAL A 431 -16.49 4.78 -6.87
C VAL A 431 -15.79 5.99 -6.25
N MET A 432 -15.86 7.17 -6.87
CA MET A 432 -15.25 8.39 -6.31
C MET A 432 -15.93 8.80 -5.00
N ARG A 433 -17.27 8.79 -4.95
CA ARG A 433 -18.03 9.09 -3.72
C ARG A 433 -17.60 8.17 -2.59
N ASP A 434 -17.57 6.87 -2.86
CA ASP A 434 -17.30 5.85 -1.87
C ASP A 434 -15.85 5.93 -1.38
N THR A 435 -14.92 6.24 -2.29
CA THR A 435 -13.50 6.49 -1.98
C THR A 435 -13.31 7.73 -1.10
N ILE A 436 -13.98 8.85 -1.42
CA ILE A 436 -13.93 10.07 -0.60
C ILE A 436 -14.47 9.80 0.80
N ILE A 437 -15.62 9.11 0.91
CA ILE A 437 -16.20 8.77 2.21
C ILE A 437 -15.26 7.90 3.03
N ALA A 438 -14.60 6.92 2.40
CA ALA A 438 -13.68 6.01 3.07
C ALA A 438 -12.41 6.72 3.58
N TYR A 439 -11.88 7.68 2.80
CA TYR A 439 -10.54 8.23 3.04
C TYR A 439 -10.49 9.74 3.37
N ARG A 440 -11.64 10.41 3.56
CA ARG A 440 -11.69 11.85 3.90
C ARG A 440 -11.03 12.20 5.25
N ASN A 441 -10.75 11.21 6.10
CA ASN A 441 -10.02 11.40 7.36
C ASN A 441 -8.50 11.19 7.22
N ASP A 442 -8.00 10.69 6.10
CA ASP A 442 -6.58 10.36 5.91
C ASP A 442 -5.81 11.62 5.47
N PRO A 443 -4.90 12.17 6.29
CA PRO A 443 -4.23 13.44 5.99
C PRO A 443 -3.31 13.40 4.76
N SER A 444 -2.79 12.23 4.37
CA SER A 444 -1.88 12.04 3.22
C SER A 444 -2.52 12.41 1.88
N ILE A 445 -3.82 12.16 1.71
CA ILE A 445 -4.51 12.48 0.46
C ILE A 445 -4.71 13.98 0.37
N LEU A 446 -4.11 14.60 -0.65
CA LEU A 446 -4.31 16.02 -0.97
C LEU A 446 -5.05 16.23 -2.29
N PHE A 447 -5.03 15.23 -3.17
CA PHE A 447 -5.58 15.32 -4.52
C PHE A 447 -6.53 14.15 -4.80
N TRP A 448 -7.74 14.49 -5.22
CA TRP A 448 -8.68 13.55 -5.82
C TRP A 448 -8.55 13.61 -7.34
N GLU A 449 -8.29 12.48 -7.99
CA GLU A 449 -8.13 12.40 -9.45
C GLU A 449 -9.40 11.85 -10.13
N ALA A 450 -10.09 12.70 -10.87
CA ALA A 450 -11.32 12.39 -11.58
C ALA A 450 -11.14 11.46 -12.79
N GLY A 451 -9.90 11.29 -13.25
CA GLY A 451 -9.57 10.46 -14.40
C GLY A 451 -8.07 10.45 -14.71
N ASN A 452 -7.64 9.32 -15.26
CA ASN A 452 -6.34 9.13 -15.89
C ASN A 452 -6.32 9.67 -17.34
N GLN A 453 -7.37 10.29 -17.83
CA GLN A 453 -7.35 11.07 -19.06
C GLN A 453 -8.31 12.24 -18.89
N VAL A 454 -8.11 13.32 -19.64
CA VAL A 454 -9.00 14.48 -19.59
C VAL A 454 -10.46 14.04 -19.81
N ILE A 455 -11.36 14.60 -19.00
CA ILE A 455 -12.80 14.34 -19.00
C ILE A 455 -13.58 15.58 -19.42
N SER A 456 -14.83 15.40 -19.84
CA SER A 456 -15.67 16.52 -20.27
C SER A 456 -15.81 17.59 -19.18
N PRO A 457 -16.08 18.86 -19.54
CA PRO A 457 -16.34 19.92 -18.58
C PRO A 457 -17.47 19.60 -17.59
N ASP A 458 -18.53 18.94 -18.05
CA ASP A 458 -19.67 18.57 -17.19
C ASP A 458 -19.26 17.51 -16.16
N HIS A 459 -18.52 16.49 -16.61
CA HIS A 459 -17.93 15.46 -15.76
C HIS A 459 -16.96 16.04 -14.71
N MET A 460 -16.12 17.01 -15.11
CA MET A 460 -15.23 17.70 -14.18
C MET A 460 -16.01 18.51 -13.13
N ARG A 461 -17.08 19.22 -13.52
CA ARG A 461 -17.95 19.96 -12.57
C ARG A 461 -18.62 19.02 -11.58
N GLU A 462 -19.11 17.87 -12.06
CA GLU A 462 -19.73 16.87 -11.21
C GLU A 462 -18.75 16.31 -10.17
N MET A 463 -17.51 15.98 -10.57
CA MET A 463 -16.49 15.49 -9.63
C MET A 463 -16.07 16.55 -8.61
N VAL A 464 -15.95 17.83 -9.02
CA VAL A 464 -15.70 18.93 -8.07
C VAL A 464 -16.88 19.12 -7.12
N ALA A 465 -18.12 19.03 -7.60
CA ALA A 465 -19.30 19.10 -6.75
C ALA A 465 -19.35 17.94 -5.76
N LEU A 466 -19.04 16.72 -6.22
CA LEU A 466 -18.97 15.52 -5.39
C LEU A 466 -17.96 15.66 -4.25
N ARG A 467 -16.75 16.16 -4.55
CA ARG A 467 -15.75 16.49 -3.51
C ARG A 467 -16.31 17.48 -2.50
N LYS A 468 -16.95 18.56 -2.97
CA LYS A 468 -17.53 19.58 -2.07
C LYS A 468 -18.68 19.04 -1.23
N THR A 469 -19.41 18.03 -1.70
CA THR A 469 -20.47 17.37 -0.93
C THR A 469 -19.91 16.47 0.16
N TRP A 470 -18.91 15.63 -0.16
CA TRP A 470 -18.48 14.55 0.73
C TRP A 470 -17.20 14.86 1.53
N ASP A 471 -16.42 15.83 1.09
CA ASP A 471 -15.20 16.33 1.75
C ASP A 471 -15.08 17.88 1.66
N PRO A 472 -16.06 18.63 2.21
CA PRO A 472 -16.05 20.10 2.18
C PRO A 472 -14.92 20.75 2.97
N HIS A 473 -14.40 20.07 4.01
CA HIS A 473 -13.47 20.63 4.99
C HIS A 473 -12.08 19.99 4.96
N GLY A 474 -11.83 19.02 4.07
CA GLY A 474 -10.59 18.25 4.07
C GLY A 474 -9.34 19.01 3.64
N GLY A 475 -9.50 20.21 3.07
CA GLY A 475 -8.41 20.97 2.47
C GLY A 475 -7.79 20.25 1.27
N ARG A 476 -8.62 19.61 0.44
CA ARG A 476 -8.21 18.84 -0.74
C ARG A 476 -8.77 19.44 -2.03
N VAL A 477 -8.18 19.09 -3.16
CA VAL A 477 -8.56 19.58 -4.49
C VAL A 477 -8.90 18.42 -5.43
N MET A 478 -9.77 18.67 -6.41
CA MET A 478 -10.15 17.72 -7.45
C MET A 478 -9.60 18.15 -8.82
N GLY A 479 -9.03 17.21 -9.56
CA GLY A 479 -8.41 17.46 -10.86
C GLY A 479 -8.33 16.20 -11.70
N VAL A 480 -7.61 16.25 -12.81
CA VAL A 480 -7.53 15.16 -13.79
C VAL A 480 -6.17 15.17 -14.48
N ARG A 481 -5.68 13.99 -14.88
CA ARG A 481 -4.50 13.89 -15.74
C ARG A 481 -4.86 14.24 -17.18
N HIS A 482 -4.04 15.09 -17.82
CA HIS A 482 -4.21 15.47 -19.21
C HIS A 482 -3.20 14.76 -20.11
N GLY A 483 -3.67 14.40 -21.32
CA GLY A 483 -2.84 13.92 -22.44
C GLY A 483 -2.91 14.90 -23.60
N ASP A 484 -2.88 14.40 -24.84
CA ASP A 484 -2.75 15.24 -26.04
C ASP A 484 -4.05 15.96 -26.48
N ASP A 485 -5.18 15.79 -25.78
CA ASP A 485 -6.43 16.53 -26.05
C ASP A 485 -6.42 17.93 -25.40
N ASN A 486 -5.78 18.86 -26.11
CA ASN A 486 -5.62 20.24 -25.67
C ASN A 486 -6.93 21.04 -25.65
N ALA A 487 -7.95 20.64 -26.44
CA ALA A 487 -9.22 21.35 -26.51
C ALA A 487 -10.07 21.07 -25.26
N MET A 488 -10.19 19.79 -24.86
CA MET A 488 -10.81 19.43 -23.60
C MET A 488 -10.02 19.95 -22.40
N ALA A 489 -8.69 20.00 -22.50
CA ALA A 489 -7.88 20.68 -21.48
C ALA A 489 -8.28 22.16 -21.37
N ALA A 490 -8.30 22.92 -22.47
CA ALA A 490 -8.72 24.32 -22.43
C ALA A 490 -10.10 24.49 -21.77
N ALA A 491 -11.06 23.63 -22.12
CA ALA A 491 -12.43 23.68 -21.61
C ALA A 491 -12.58 23.33 -20.11
N THR A 492 -11.61 22.64 -19.52
CA THR A 492 -11.61 22.25 -18.10
C THR A 492 -10.76 23.17 -17.21
N THR A 493 -9.98 24.09 -17.81
CA THR A 493 -9.08 25.00 -17.09
C THR A 493 -9.76 25.74 -15.94
N ASP A 494 -10.98 26.26 -16.17
CA ASP A 494 -11.68 27.05 -15.17
C ASP A 494 -12.36 26.23 -14.06
N ILE A 495 -12.43 24.91 -14.25
CA ILE A 495 -13.24 24.00 -13.44
C ILE A 495 -12.36 23.16 -12.52
N ALA A 496 -11.28 22.59 -13.05
CA ALA A 496 -10.36 21.77 -12.27
C ALA A 496 -9.61 22.63 -11.23
N GLU A 497 -9.38 22.05 -10.05
CA GLU A 497 -8.75 22.72 -8.91
C GLU A 497 -7.23 22.44 -8.84
N TYR A 498 -6.76 21.46 -9.61
CA TYR A 498 -5.35 21.25 -9.99
C TYR A 498 -5.27 20.58 -11.37
N TYR A 499 -4.08 20.54 -11.96
CA TYR A 499 -3.86 19.99 -13.30
C TYR A 499 -2.79 18.90 -13.28
N GLY A 500 -3.18 17.65 -13.55
CA GLY A 500 -2.23 16.57 -13.79
C GLY A 500 -1.76 16.55 -15.25
N VAL A 501 -0.50 16.21 -15.49
CA VAL A 501 0.10 16.02 -16.83
C VAL A 501 0.82 14.69 -16.93
N MET A 502 1.20 14.29 -18.14
CA MET A 502 1.98 13.09 -18.43
C MET A 502 3.13 13.45 -19.37
N ILE A 503 4.37 13.26 -18.92
CA ILE A 503 5.57 13.61 -19.70
C ILE A 503 5.44 15.08 -20.17
N GLY A 504 5.11 15.96 -19.23
CA GLY A 504 4.85 17.37 -19.49
C GLY A 504 6.09 18.17 -19.88
N GLN A 505 7.28 17.77 -19.43
CA GLN A 505 8.54 18.41 -19.81
C GLN A 505 9.04 17.85 -21.15
N ASP A 506 8.45 18.35 -22.22
CA ASP A 506 8.76 18.09 -23.65
C ASP A 506 9.17 19.42 -24.32
N PRO A 507 10.07 19.44 -25.31
CA PRO A 507 10.48 20.68 -25.99
C PRO A 507 9.32 21.53 -26.56
N ARG A 508 8.18 20.91 -26.89
CA ARG A 508 6.97 21.62 -27.35
C ARG A 508 6.32 22.45 -26.25
N THR A 509 6.44 22.04 -24.99
CA THR A 509 5.99 22.82 -23.82
C THR A 509 6.69 24.18 -23.76
N ASP A 510 7.98 24.22 -24.10
CA ASP A 510 8.79 25.44 -24.11
C ASP A 510 8.55 26.31 -25.36
N SER A 511 7.90 25.75 -26.38
CA SER A 511 7.66 26.39 -27.68
C SER A 511 6.23 26.89 -27.87
N LEU A 512 5.43 26.97 -26.80
CA LEU A 512 4.03 27.40 -26.88
C LEU A 512 3.93 28.87 -27.32
N PRO A 513 3.10 29.20 -28.32
CA PRO A 513 3.11 30.51 -28.98
C PRO A 513 2.50 31.64 -28.14
N ASN A 514 1.74 31.32 -27.09
CA ASN A 514 1.09 32.27 -26.21
C ASN A 514 0.71 31.60 -24.87
N ARG A 515 0.17 32.39 -23.94
CA ARG A 515 -0.11 31.96 -22.56
C ARG A 515 -1.24 30.94 -22.41
N THR A 516 -2.18 30.90 -23.35
CA THR A 516 -3.37 30.02 -23.32
C THR A 516 -3.20 28.78 -24.19
N ALA A 517 -2.20 28.74 -25.09
CA ALA A 517 -1.86 27.55 -25.84
C ALA A 517 -1.50 26.42 -24.86
N ILE A 518 -2.08 25.24 -25.09
CA ILE A 518 -1.89 24.06 -24.24
C ILE A 518 -1.12 22.99 -25.00
N PHE A 519 -0.21 22.33 -24.31
CA PHE A 519 0.35 21.05 -24.73
C PHE A 519 0.37 20.09 -23.54
N ARG A 520 -0.26 18.92 -23.68
CA ARG A 520 -0.34 17.88 -22.62
C ARG A 520 -0.84 18.40 -21.28
N GLY A 521 -1.78 19.33 -21.33
CA GLY A 521 -2.35 19.99 -20.15
C GLY A 521 -1.53 21.15 -19.57
N TYR A 522 -0.29 21.36 -20.00
CA TYR A 522 0.50 22.53 -19.61
C TYR A 522 0.10 23.76 -20.44
N SER A 523 -0.14 24.89 -19.76
CA SER A 523 -0.10 26.25 -20.30
C SER A 523 0.35 27.22 -19.19
N ALA A 524 0.85 28.40 -19.58
CA ALA A 524 1.19 29.43 -18.59
C ALA A 524 -0.05 29.91 -17.81
N GLU A 525 -1.21 29.94 -18.45
CA GLU A 525 -2.49 30.26 -17.79
C GLU A 525 -2.83 29.26 -16.68
N ARG A 526 -2.76 27.95 -16.96
CA ARG A 526 -3.02 26.91 -15.96
C ARG A 526 -2.01 26.95 -14.82
N ARG A 527 -0.73 27.08 -15.15
CA ARG A 527 0.35 27.26 -14.16
C ARG A 527 0.08 28.44 -13.23
N ASP A 528 -0.38 29.55 -13.78
CA ASP A 528 -0.62 30.77 -13.00
C ASP A 528 -1.92 30.70 -12.18
N ARG A 529 -2.74 29.66 -12.36
CA ARG A 529 -4.01 29.47 -11.66
C ARG A 529 -3.94 28.49 -10.50
N ALA A 530 -3.35 27.31 -10.70
CA ALA A 530 -3.32 26.24 -9.70
C ALA A 530 -2.12 25.30 -9.93
N PRO A 531 -1.84 24.37 -9.00
CA PRO A 531 -0.73 23.43 -9.16
C PRO A 531 -0.81 22.59 -10.44
N LEU A 532 0.32 22.50 -11.14
CA LEU A 532 0.56 21.60 -12.28
C LEU A 532 1.46 20.45 -11.81
N ILE A 533 0.96 19.23 -11.86
CA ILE A 533 1.61 18.05 -11.28
C ILE A 533 1.95 17.07 -12.39
N GLU A 534 3.22 16.67 -12.48
CA GLU A 534 3.60 15.54 -13.32
C GLU A 534 3.16 14.24 -12.65
N CYS A 535 2.33 13.48 -13.35
CA CYS A 535 1.67 12.29 -12.83
C CYS A 535 2.29 10.98 -13.35
N GLU A 536 3.14 10.99 -14.37
CA GLU A 536 3.75 9.76 -14.91
C GLU A 536 4.85 10.05 -15.94
N ASP A 537 6.07 10.32 -15.46
CA ASP A 537 7.26 10.52 -16.28
C ASP A 537 8.17 9.26 -16.35
N LEU A 538 9.20 9.25 -17.20
CA LEU A 538 10.23 8.20 -17.32
C LEU A 538 9.66 6.80 -17.59
N ARG A 539 9.09 6.60 -18.78
CA ARG A 539 8.44 5.33 -19.17
C ARG A 539 9.39 4.18 -19.46
N GLU A 540 10.68 4.48 -19.54
CA GLU A 540 11.79 3.55 -19.76
C GLU A 540 11.73 2.33 -18.82
N GLU A 541 12.32 1.23 -19.29
CA GLU A 541 12.34 -0.06 -18.60
C GLU A 541 13.75 -0.63 -18.60
N ALA A 542 14.22 -1.10 -17.44
CA ALA A 542 15.50 -1.78 -17.28
C ALA A 542 15.45 -2.83 -16.16
N PHE A 543 16.09 -3.97 -16.42
CA PHE A 543 16.22 -5.06 -15.47
C PHE A 543 17.20 -4.71 -14.35
N ARG A 544 16.88 -5.14 -13.12
CA ARG A 544 17.84 -5.12 -12.01
C ARG A 544 19.06 -5.97 -12.33
N GLY A 545 18.84 -7.18 -12.87
CA GLY A 545 19.86 -8.18 -13.13
C GLY A 545 20.96 -7.80 -14.13
N ILE A 546 20.85 -6.67 -14.83
CA ILE A 546 21.79 -6.29 -15.89
C ILE A 546 22.45 -4.96 -15.52
N TRP A 547 23.70 -5.02 -15.04
CA TRP A 547 24.44 -3.87 -14.53
C TRP A 547 24.77 -2.83 -15.61
N ASP A 548 25.64 -3.21 -16.55
CA ASP A 548 26.26 -2.33 -17.53
C ASP A 548 26.81 -3.15 -18.72
N ASN A 549 27.46 -2.48 -19.68
CA ASN A 549 28.02 -3.12 -20.88
C ASN A 549 29.34 -3.89 -20.62
N TYR A 550 29.82 -3.95 -19.38
CA TYR A 550 31.15 -4.48 -19.03
C TYR A 550 31.07 -5.66 -18.06
N SER A 551 29.87 -6.01 -17.62
CA SER A 551 29.63 -6.99 -16.57
C SER A 551 29.21 -8.35 -17.14
N PRO A 552 29.87 -9.46 -16.75
CA PRO A 552 29.38 -10.79 -17.07
C PRO A 552 28.10 -11.11 -16.28
N PRO A 553 27.27 -12.05 -16.78
CA PRO A 553 27.45 -12.78 -18.04
C PRO A 553 26.92 -12.03 -19.27
N HIS A 554 26.18 -10.93 -19.08
CA HIS A 554 25.39 -10.31 -20.13
C HIS A 554 26.18 -9.37 -21.06
N PHE A 555 27.11 -8.59 -20.53
CA PHE A 555 27.83 -7.53 -21.26
C PHE A 555 26.88 -6.57 -22.01
N GLY A 556 25.96 -5.98 -21.25
CA GLY A 556 24.90 -5.13 -21.77
C GLY A 556 23.56 -5.85 -21.89
N PHE A 557 22.51 -5.08 -22.17
CA PHE A 557 21.19 -5.64 -22.45
C PHE A 557 21.09 -6.04 -23.92
N HIS A 558 20.47 -7.18 -24.21
CA HIS A 558 20.23 -7.65 -25.57
C HIS A 558 18.76 -7.45 -25.91
N LYS A 559 18.45 -6.33 -26.56
CA LYS A 559 17.09 -5.96 -26.92
C LYS A 559 16.43 -7.01 -27.84
N GLY A 560 15.28 -7.53 -27.42
CA GLY A 560 14.47 -8.44 -28.21
C GLY A 560 13.64 -7.73 -29.31
N PRO A 561 13.06 -8.49 -30.26
CA PRO A 561 12.41 -7.92 -31.44
C PRO A 561 11.15 -7.07 -31.16
N LYS A 562 10.49 -7.27 -30.02
CA LYS A 562 9.31 -6.49 -29.59
C LYS A 562 9.56 -5.63 -28.35
N ASP A 563 10.81 -5.55 -27.93
CA ASP A 563 11.22 -4.68 -26.84
C ASP A 563 11.28 -3.24 -27.34
N THR A 564 10.94 -2.29 -26.49
CA THR A 564 10.99 -0.86 -26.84
C THR A 564 12.32 -0.26 -26.42
N TYR A 565 12.79 -0.59 -25.22
CA TYR A 565 13.95 0.05 -24.61
C TYR A 565 15.19 -0.82 -24.73
N ASP A 566 16.34 -0.16 -24.88
CA ASP A 566 17.66 -0.80 -24.93
C ASP A 566 18.53 -0.29 -23.78
N LEU A 567 18.18 -0.66 -22.55
CA LEU A 567 18.76 -0.11 -21.34
C LEU A 567 19.20 -1.22 -20.38
N ASN A 568 20.39 -1.06 -19.82
CA ASN A 568 20.85 -1.72 -18.59
C ASN A 568 20.66 -0.79 -17.38
N SER A 569 20.92 -1.28 -16.17
CA SER A 569 20.76 -0.52 -14.92
C SER A 569 21.54 0.81 -14.92
N GLU A 570 22.80 0.82 -15.35
CA GLU A 570 23.62 2.04 -15.43
C GLU A 570 23.00 3.08 -16.37
N SER A 571 22.62 2.68 -17.59
CA SER A 571 22.01 3.59 -18.57
C SER A 571 20.62 4.09 -18.15
N PHE A 572 19.86 3.29 -17.41
CA PHE A 572 18.57 3.70 -16.84
C PHE A 572 18.75 4.77 -15.76
N CYS A 573 19.78 4.67 -14.92
CA CYS A 573 20.16 5.73 -13.99
C CYS A 573 20.46 7.05 -14.68
N LEU A 574 21.17 7.03 -15.81
CA LEU A 574 21.47 8.24 -16.57
C LEU A 574 20.20 8.88 -17.14
N GLN A 575 19.27 8.08 -17.66
CA GLN A 575 17.96 8.59 -18.11
C GLN A 575 17.13 9.15 -16.96
N ALA A 576 17.12 8.48 -15.81
CA ALA A 576 16.43 8.97 -14.61
C ALA A 576 16.99 10.31 -14.15
N ALA A 577 18.32 10.47 -14.13
CA ALA A 577 18.98 11.72 -13.75
C ALA A 577 18.64 12.86 -14.70
N LYS A 578 18.71 12.60 -16.01
CA LYS A 578 18.30 13.56 -17.04
C LYS A 578 16.87 14.02 -16.84
N ARG A 579 15.92 13.08 -16.77
CA ARG A 579 14.50 13.41 -16.64
C ARG A 579 14.21 14.16 -15.35
N TYR A 580 14.71 13.68 -14.21
CA TYR A 580 14.53 14.38 -12.94
C TYR A 580 15.13 15.79 -12.98
N HIS A 581 16.31 15.96 -13.58
CA HIS A 581 16.95 17.26 -13.71
C HIS A 581 16.08 18.27 -14.45
N GLU A 582 15.49 17.87 -15.57
CA GLU A 582 14.59 18.69 -16.39
C GLU A 582 13.38 19.21 -15.58
N TYR A 583 12.83 18.44 -14.63
CA TYR A 583 11.79 18.94 -13.72
C TYR A 583 12.36 19.76 -12.57
N SER A 584 13.49 19.36 -12.00
CA SER A 584 14.11 20.02 -10.85
C SER A 584 14.52 21.47 -11.14
N ILE A 585 14.99 21.77 -12.35
CA ILE A 585 15.31 23.16 -12.75
C ILE A 585 14.06 23.95 -13.12
N ASN A 586 12.97 23.27 -13.48
CA ASN A 586 11.70 23.87 -13.89
C ASN A 586 10.64 23.90 -12.76
N ARG A 587 11.06 23.81 -11.49
CA ARG A 587 10.17 23.85 -10.34
C ARG A 587 9.43 25.18 -10.24
N ILE A 588 8.18 25.13 -9.80
CA ILE A 588 7.30 26.30 -9.72
C ILE A 588 7.81 27.39 -8.75
N ASP A 589 8.64 27.05 -7.77
CA ASP A 589 9.27 28.02 -6.86
C ASP A 589 10.47 28.74 -7.48
N ASN A 590 10.85 28.43 -8.72
CA ASN A 590 11.88 29.17 -9.45
C ASN A 590 11.40 30.61 -9.74
N PRO A 591 12.18 31.65 -9.42
CA PRO A 591 11.80 33.04 -9.66
C PRO A 591 11.82 33.43 -11.15
N ASP A 592 12.51 32.67 -12.01
CA ASP A 592 12.47 32.88 -13.46
C ASP A 592 11.21 32.22 -14.06
N PRO A 593 10.27 32.99 -14.64
CA PRO A 593 9.05 32.44 -15.24
C PRO A 593 9.28 31.42 -16.36
N ALA A 594 10.44 31.45 -17.04
CA ALA A 594 10.78 30.46 -18.07
C ALA A 594 11.09 29.08 -17.46
N HIS A 595 11.53 29.07 -16.20
CA HIS A 595 11.90 27.90 -15.42
C HIS A 595 10.97 27.63 -14.24
N SER A 596 9.79 28.24 -14.26
CA SER A 596 8.77 28.06 -13.23
C SER A 596 7.57 27.37 -13.86
N LYS A 597 7.42 26.05 -13.64
CA LYS A 597 6.41 25.22 -14.34
C LYS A 597 5.73 24.20 -13.43
N TRP A 598 6.49 23.38 -12.73
CA TRP A 598 5.98 22.15 -12.12
C TRP A 598 5.85 22.29 -10.61
N SER A 599 4.74 21.80 -10.06
CA SER A 599 4.46 21.78 -8.62
C SER A 599 4.81 20.44 -7.96
N ALA A 600 4.94 19.37 -8.76
CA ALA A 600 5.31 18.04 -8.30
C ALA A 600 5.92 17.20 -9.44
N TYR A 601 6.67 16.17 -9.07
CA TYR A 601 7.25 15.18 -10.00
C TYR A 601 6.97 13.74 -9.56
N ALA A 602 6.35 12.94 -10.44
CA ALA A 602 6.27 11.49 -10.30
C ALA A 602 6.94 10.76 -11.47
N SER A 603 7.90 9.89 -11.15
CA SER A 603 8.40 8.87 -12.08
C SER A 603 7.48 7.66 -12.10
N ILE A 604 7.15 7.13 -13.26
CA ILE A 604 6.19 6.03 -13.39
C ILE A 604 6.77 4.73 -12.82
N TYR A 605 5.95 4.02 -12.06
CA TYR A 605 6.25 2.85 -11.23
C TYR A 605 7.24 3.12 -10.11
N TRP A 606 6.80 2.83 -8.89
CA TRP A 606 7.69 2.64 -7.76
C TRP A 606 8.35 1.25 -7.85
N SER A 607 7.54 0.20 -8.00
CA SER A 607 8.00 -1.19 -8.17
C SER A 607 7.71 -1.70 -9.58
N ASP A 608 8.49 -2.68 -10.04
CA ASP A 608 8.08 -3.47 -11.20
C ASP A 608 6.75 -4.17 -10.92
N SER A 609 5.94 -4.38 -11.95
CA SER A 609 4.53 -4.77 -11.79
C SER A 609 4.01 -5.54 -12.99
N ASP A 610 3.10 -6.47 -12.74
CA ASP A 610 2.45 -7.39 -13.69
C ASP A 610 1.46 -6.71 -14.68
N ALA A 611 1.53 -5.38 -14.77
CA ALA A 611 0.71 -4.55 -15.63
C ALA A 611 1.37 -4.32 -17.01
N ASP A 612 0.75 -3.46 -17.84
CA ASP A 612 1.24 -3.04 -19.16
C ASP A 612 2.75 -2.78 -19.19
N GLY A 613 3.49 -3.55 -20.01
CA GLY A 613 4.94 -3.45 -20.20
C GLY A 613 5.36 -3.42 -21.67
N ARG A 614 6.53 -2.83 -21.96
CA ARG A 614 7.04 -2.61 -23.32
C ARG A 614 8.25 -3.48 -23.66
N GLN A 615 8.76 -4.27 -22.72
CA GLN A 615 9.78 -5.30 -22.93
C GLN A 615 9.15 -6.68 -23.21
N GLN A 616 8.36 -6.76 -24.29
CA GLN A 616 7.51 -7.90 -24.62
C GLN A 616 8.25 -9.16 -25.11
N SER A 617 9.55 -9.07 -25.34
CA SER A 617 10.40 -10.21 -25.75
C SER A 617 11.31 -10.71 -24.64
N SER A 618 11.47 -9.95 -23.57
CA SER A 618 12.48 -10.21 -22.55
C SER A 618 11.94 -10.22 -21.12
N ALA A 619 10.83 -9.53 -20.82
CA ALA A 619 10.32 -9.43 -19.45
C ALA A 619 8.96 -10.12 -19.26
N VAL A 620 8.74 -10.69 -18.07
CA VAL A 620 7.43 -11.21 -17.65
C VAL A 620 6.53 -10.16 -16.98
N LEU A 621 7.05 -8.96 -16.76
CA LEU A 621 6.37 -7.84 -16.11
C LEU A 621 6.92 -6.51 -16.64
N ARG A 622 6.28 -5.38 -16.34
CA ARG A 622 6.86 -4.07 -16.64
C ARG A 622 8.01 -3.78 -15.69
N VAL A 623 9.18 -3.47 -16.25
CA VAL A 623 10.42 -3.24 -15.49
C VAL A 623 10.83 -1.76 -15.37
N SER A 624 9.85 -0.86 -15.20
CA SER A 624 10.05 0.59 -15.01
C SER A 624 10.30 1.00 -13.55
N GLY A 625 10.08 0.09 -12.60
CA GLY A 625 10.21 0.35 -11.17
C GLY A 625 11.64 0.66 -10.76
N LYS A 626 11.76 1.31 -9.59
CA LYS A 626 13.03 1.70 -8.97
C LYS A 626 13.48 0.60 -8.03
N VAL A 627 12.53 -0.22 -7.60
CA VAL A 627 12.71 -1.54 -7.02
C VAL A 627 12.09 -2.58 -7.95
N ASP A 628 12.53 -3.83 -7.88
CA ASP A 628 11.96 -4.91 -8.68
C ASP A 628 10.64 -5.47 -8.09
N GLY A 629 10.07 -6.51 -8.72
CA GLY A 629 8.80 -7.12 -8.32
C GLY A 629 8.80 -7.78 -6.94
N VAL A 630 9.97 -7.92 -6.30
CA VAL A 630 10.15 -8.41 -4.92
C VAL A 630 10.80 -7.35 -4.00
N ARG A 631 10.75 -6.08 -4.43
CA ARG A 631 11.25 -4.89 -3.71
C ARG A 631 12.76 -4.91 -3.44
N LEU A 632 13.55 -5.61 -4.25
CA LEU A 632 15.00 -5.42 -4.25
C LEU A 632 15.35 -4.12 -5.01
N PRO A 633 16.12 -3.19 -4.42
CA PRO A 633 16.49 -1.95 -5.09
C PRO A 633 17.29 -2.16 -6.37
N LYS A 634 16.96 -1.39 -7.41
CA LYS A 634 17.81 -1.19 -8.59
C LYS A 634 18.79 -0.06 -8.34
N GLU A 635 19.78 0.11 -9.21
CA GLU A 635 20.66 1.29 -9.17
C GLU A 635 19.87 2.61 -9.25
N ALA A 636 18.76 2.63 -9.99
CA ALA A 636 17.90 3.79 -10.10
C ALA A 636 17.32 4.24 -8.74
N PHE A 637 17.05 3.31 -7.81
CA PHE A 637 16.61 3.68 -6.46
C PHE A 637 17.65 4.55 -5.74
N TYR A 638 18.93 4.16 -5.78
CA TYR A 638 20.00 4.91 -5.14
C TYR A 638 20.28 6.26 -5.81
N VAL A 639 20.10 6.34 -7.14
CA VAL A 639 20.18 7.63 -7.84
C VAL A 639 19.03 8.54 -7.41
N TYR A 640 17.79 8.03 -7.31
CA TYR A 640 16.67 8.82 -6.76
C TYR A 640 16.90 9.23 -5.30
N ARG A 641 17.49 8.36 -4.46
CA ARG A 641 17.92 8.73 -3.10
C ARG A 641 18.80 9.98 -3.15
N VAL A 642 19.87 9.98 -3.93
CA VAL A 642 20.76 11.13 -4.05
C VAL A 642 20.05 12.36 -4.60
N MET A 643 19.26 12.24 -5.67
CA MET A 643 18.63 13.39 -6.33
C MET A 643 17.53 14.05 -5.51
N GLN A 644 16.82 13.28 -4.67
CA GLN A 644 15.71 13.76 -3.85
C GLN A 644 16.17 14.13 -2.42
N ASN A 645 17.38 13.77 -2.01
CA ASN A 645 17.90 14.10 -0.69
C ASN A 645 18.11 15.62 -0.57
N PRO A 646 17.58 16.29 0.48
CA PRO A 646 17.86 17.71 0.71
C PRO A 646 19.27 17.96 1.30
N ASN A 647 19.98 16.91 1.70
CA ASN A 647 21.34 16.95 2.26
C ASN A 647 22.35 16.36 1.27
N PRO A 648 23.65 16.70 1.39
CA PRO A 648 24.70 16.10 0.57
C PRO A 648 24.74 14.57 0.69
N ASP A 649 24.71 13.92 -0.46
CA ASP A 649 24.73 12.46 -0.64
C ASP A 649 25.48 12.13 -1.94
N LEU A 650 25.96 10.90 -2.05
CA LEU A 650 26.51 10.38 -3.28
C LEU A 650 26.25 8.87 -3.44
N HIS A 651 26.23 8.42 -4.69
CA HIS A 651 26.13 7.01 -5.06
C HIS A 651 27.04 6.70 -6.24
N ILE A 652 27.95 5.73 -6.11
CA ILE A 652 28.74 5.17 -7.20
C ILE A 652 27.87 4.15 -7.94
N ILE A 653 27.51 4.45 -9.19
CA ILE A 653 26.61 3.59 -9.97
C ILE A 653 27.33 2.31 -10.38
N GLY A 654 26.78 1.16 -10.02
CA GLY A 654 27.24 -0.18 -10.41
C GLY A 654 27.98 -0.94 -9.31
N HIS A 655 29.04 -1.64 -9.69
CA HIS A 655 29.88 -2.43 -8.78
C HIS A 655 31.37 -2.30 -9.15
N TRP A 656 32.26 -2.92 -8.36
CA TRP A 656 33.72 -2.89 -8.63
C TRP A 656 34.33 -4.28 -8.82
N THR A 657 33.68 -5.13 -9.64
CA THR A 657 34.13 -6.51 -9.90
C THR A 657 34.00 -6.83 -11.38
N TYR A 658 35.04 -6.52 -12.15
CA TYR A 658 35.03 -6.65 -13.61
C TYR A 658 36.08 -7.65 -14.10
N PRO A 659 35.99 -8.11 -15.37
CA PRO A 659 37.09 -8.83 -16.01
C PRO A 659 38.39 -8.00 -16.01
N ALA A 660 39.54 -8.69 -15.99
CA ALA A 660 40.83 -8.03 -16.11
C ALA A 660 40.95 -7.31 -17.46
N GLY A 661 41.51 -6.09 -17.44
CA GLY A 661 41.65 -5.25 -18.63
C GLY A 661 40.43 -4.41 -18.97
N THR A 662 39.33 -4.51 -18.24
CA THR A 662 38.16 -3.63 -18.42
C THR A 662 38.56 -2.17 -18.21
N VAL A 663 38.17 -1.32 -19.16
CA VAL A 663 38.25 0.13 -19.06
C VAL A 663 36.87 0.69 -19.36
N LYS A 664 36.28 1.44 -18.43
CA LYS A 664 34.94 2.00 -18.59
C LYS A 664 34.85 3.42 -18.05
N THR A 665 33.74 4.08 -18.34
CA THR A 665 33.34 5.28 -17.58
C THR A 665 32.75 4.84 -16.24
N VAL A 666 33.17 5.48 -15.15
CA VAL A 666 32.53 5.36 -13.84
C VAL A 666 31.64 6.58 -13.64
N TYR A 667 30.39 6.36 -13.28
CA TYR A 667 29.44 7.42 -12.99
C TYR A 667 29.18 7.48 -11.49
N VAL A 668 29.21 8.70 -10.95
CA VAL A 668 28.85 8.97 -9.56
C VAL A 668 27.69 9.95 -9.56
N ALA A 669 26.54 9.57 -9.01
CA ALA A 669 25.48 10.51 -8.71
C ALA A 669 25.87 11.26 -7.43
N ALA A 670 25.81 12.59 -7.42
CA ALA A 670 26.00 13.38 -6.21
C ALA A 670 25.15 14.66 -6.27
N ASN A 671 24.72 15.14 -5.10
CA ASN A 671 23.98 16.39 -4.95
C ASN A 671 24.72 17.33 -3.98
N HIS A 672 24.29 18.60 -3.95
CA HIS A 672 24.73 19.60 -2.95
C HIS A 672 26.25 19.67 -2.69
N CYS A 673 27.07 19.41 -3.72
CA CYS A 673 28.53 19.45 -3.68
C CYS A 673 29.09 20.26 -4.85
N ASP A 674 30.33 20.75 -4.69
CA ASP A 674 31.03 21.54 -5.71
C ASP A 674 31.92 20.65 -6.61
N ALA A 675 32.34 19.49 -6.10
CA ALA A 675 33.22 18.59 -6.82
C ALA A 675 33.17 17.16 -6.28
N VAL A 676 33.38 16.19 -7.15
CA VAL A 676 33.58 14.78 -6.80
C VAL A 676 34.98 14.34 -7.22
N THR A 677 35.71 13.70 -6.31
CA THR A 677 37.01 13.06 -6.60
C THR A 677 36.85 11.55 -6.59
N LEU A 678 37.38 10.88 -7.62
CA LEU A 678 37.40 9.42 -7.71
C LEU A 678 38.81 8.89 -7.47
N ALA A 679 38.95 7.79 -6.74
CA ALA A 679 40.22 7.13 -6.49
C ALA A 679 40.09 5.60 -6.60
N VAL A 680 41.12 4.96 -7.14
CA VAL A 680 41.27 3.50 -7.15
C VAL A 680 42.50 3.13 -6.31
N ASN A 681 42.30 2.26 -5.31
CA ASN A 681 43.35 1.83 -4.39
C ASN A 681 44.11 2.99 -3.73
N GLY A 682 43.37 4.06 -3.39
CA GLY A 682 43.92 5.30 -2.79
C GLY A 682 44.59 6.26 -3.78
N ARG A 683 44.81 5.87 -5.04
CA ARG A 683 45.32 6.76 -6.09
C ARG A 683 44.16 7.55 -6.71
N SER A 684 44.17 8.87 -6.55
CA SER A 684 43.21 9.76 -7.21
C SER A 684 43.32 9.65 -8.73
N LEU A 685 42.17 9.56 -9.39
CA LEU A 685 42.00 9.57 -10.85
C LEU A 685 41.54 10.93 -11.38
N GLY A 686 41.42 11.92 -10.48
CA GLY A 686 40.99 13.27 -10.81
C GLY A 686 39.70 13.68 -10.11
N THR A 687 39.33 14.92 -10.35
CA THR A 687 38.17 15.59 -9.76
C THR A 687 37.30 16.15 -10.88
N VAL A 688 35.99 15.92 -10.80
CA VAL A 688 34.99 16.51 -11.71
C VAL A 688 34.19 17.54 -10.92
N THR A 689 34.08 18.75 -11.46
CA THR A 689 33.38 19.89 -10.83
C THR A 689 32.06 20.24 -11.54
N THR A 690 31.82 19.67 -12.71
CA THR A 690 30.64 19.96 -13.53
C THR A 690 29.89 18.65 -13.78
N PRO A 691 28.75 18.42 -13.12
CA PRO A 691 27.94 17.26 -13.39
C PRO A 691 27.22 17.38 -14.73
N VAL A 692 27.00 16.23 -15.38
CA VAL A 692 26.03 16.06 -16.47
C VAL A 692 24.64 15.94 -15.87
N ASP A 693 23.66 16.58 -16.49
CA ASP A 693 22.25 16.58 -16.05
C ASP A 693 22.10 16.91 -14.56
N GLY A 694 22.90 17.86 -14.06
CA GLY A 694 22.86 18.37 -12.69
C GLY A 694 23.41 17.44 -11.60
N TYR A 695 23.43 16.12 -11.80
CA TYR A 695 23.72 15.15 -10.73
C TYR A 695 24.84 14.14 -11.06
N ILE A 696 25.18 13.92 -12.33
CA ILE A 696 26.08 12.83 -12.74
C ILE A 696 27.52 13.31 -12.97
N TYR A 697 28.45 12.86 -12.13
CA TYR A 697 29.88 13.09 -12.27
C TYR A 697 30.52 11.89 -13.00
N ALA A 698 30.90 12.09 -14.26
CA ALA A 698 31.43 11.04 -15.12
C ALA A 698 32.97 11.04 -15.14
N PHE A 699 33.58 9.88 -14.87
CA PHE A 699 35.02 9.65 -14.92
C PHE A 699 35.32 8.70 -16.08
N PRO A 700 35.72 9.19 -17.26
CA PRO A 700 35.96 8.36 -18.43
C PRO A 700 37.29 7.58 -18.31
N LYS A 701 37.39 6.47 -19.03
CA LYS A 701 38.62 5.67 -19.18
C LYS A 701 39.23 5.19 -17.85
N VAL A 702 38.40 4.86 -16.88
CA VAL A 702 38.85 4.26 -15.63
C VAL A 702 39.18 2.79 -15.88
N ALA A 703 40.46 2.43 -15.71
CA ALA A 703 40.89 1.05 -15.77
C ALA A 703 40.52 0.31 -14.48
N PHE A 704 39.94 -0.88 -14.62
CA PHE A 704 39.65 -1.74 -13.49
C PHE A 704 40.93 -2.30 -12.89
N GLU A 705 41.15 -2.02 -11.60
CA GLU A 705 42.15 -2.68 -10.77
C GLU A 705 41.41 -3.29 -9.56
N PRO A 706 41.60 -4.58 -9.26
CA PRO A 706 41.02 -5.19 -8.06
C PRO A 706 41.41 -4.42 -6.80
N GLY A 707 40.44 -4.25 -5.90
CA GLY A 707 40.64 -3.55 -4.63
C GLY A 707 39.48 -2.61 -4.33
N THR A 708 39.74 -1.34 -4.08
CA THR A 708 38.74 -0.38 -3.62
C THR A 708 38.62 0.80 -4.58
N LEU A 709 37.40 1.05 -5.06
CA LEU A 709 37.00 2.29 -5.70
C LEU A 709 36.39 3.22 -4.63
N THR A 710 36.78 4.48 -4.61
CA THR A 710 36.28 5.48 -3.66
C THR A 710 35.84 6.73 -4.39
N ALA A 711 34.65 7.23 -4.09
CA ALA A 711 34.20 8.56 -4.48
C ALA A 711 34.06 9.45 -3.24
N ILE A 712 34.49 10.71 -3.36
CA ILE A 712 34.38 11.71 -2.30
C ILE A 712 33.76 12.97 -2.89
N ALA A 713 32.58 13.35 -2.40
CA ALA A 713 31.97 14.63 -2.71
C ALA A 713 32.49 15.70 -1.74
N THR A 714 32.84 16.86 -2.28
CA THR A 714 33.35 17.99 -1.51
C THR A 714 32.52 19.24 -1.74
N ARG A 715 32.36 20.04 -0.70
CA ARG A 715 31.73 21.36 -0.74
C ARG A 715 32.62 22.35 0.00
N ARG A 716 33.00 23.45 -0.65
CA ARG A 716 33.94 24.46 -0.15
C ARG A 716 35.26 23.83 0.35
N GLY A 717 35.73 22.81 -0.36
CA GLY A 717 36.96 22.08 -0.04
C GLY A 717 36.85 21.05 1.10
N VAL A 718 35.67 20.89 1.71
CA VAL A 718 35.44 19.92 2.80
C VAL A 718 34.68 18.70 2.27
N ALA A 719 35.07 17.49 2.67
CA ALA A 719 34.35 16.28 2.32
C ALA A 719 32.96 16.27 2.99
N VAL A 720 31.90 16.12 2.20
CA VAL A 720 30.51 16.11 2.67
C VAL A 720 29.82 14.76 2.51
N ALA A 721 30.27 13.94 1.55
CA ALA A 721 29.83 12.55 1.41
C ALA A 721 30.97 11.68 0.85
N ARG A 722 30.95 10.38 1.16
CA ARG A 722 31.94 9.41 0.70
C ARG A 722 31.30 8.03 0.54
N GLU A 723 31.66 7.33 -0.52
CA GLU A 723 31.31 5.92 -0.70
C GLU A 723 32.51 5.11 -1.19
N GLN A 724 32.48 3.81 -0.91
CA GLN A 724 33.46 2.86 -1.41
C GLN A 724 32.78 1.61 -1.97
N LEU A 725 33.24 1.17 -3.14
CA LEU A 725 32.96 -0.16 -3.67
C LEU A 725 34.23 -1.00 -3.61
N VAL A 726 34.09 -2.27 -3.21
CA VAL A 726 35.22 -3.17 -3.06
C VAL A 726 35.03 -4.39 -3.96
N THR A 727 36.09 -4.80 -4.66
CA THR A 727 36.08 -5.98 -5.50
C THR A 727 35.76 -7.23 -4.69
N ALA A 728 34.67 -7.91 -5.06
CA ALA A 728 34.28 -9.19 -4.49
C ALA A 728 35.22 -10.29 -5.01
N GLY A 729 35.55 -11.23 -4.12
CA GLY A 729 36.25 -12.45 -4.49
C GLY A 729 35.31 -13.46 -5.15
N PRO A 730 35.84 -14.66 -5.48
CA PRO A 730 35.01 -15.76 -5.97
C PRO A 730 33.90 -16.15 -4.97
N PRO A 731 32.73 -16.62 -5.46
CA PRO A 731 31.68 -17.20 -4.62
C PRO A 731 32.22 -18.22 -3.63
N ALA A 732 31.86 -18.08 -2.35
CA ALA A 732 32.33 -18.95 -1.27
C ALA A 732 31.20 -19.48 -0.37
N ALA A 733 30.10 -18.74 -0.20
CA ALA A 733 28.99 -19.14 0.65
C ALA A 733 27.64 -18.58 0.16
N LEU A 734 26.57 -19.20 0.65
CA LEU A 734 25.22 -18.64 0.61
C LEU A 734 24.96 -17.90 1.93
N ARG A 735 24.34 -16.72 1.87
CA ARG A 735 23.81 -16.00 3.03
C ARG A 735 22.28 -15.90 2.91
N LEU A 736 21.58 -16.23 3.98
CA LEU A 736 20.12 -16.09 4.08
C LEU A 736 19.79 -15.01 5.10
N THR A 737 19.00 -14.01 4.71
CA THR A 737 18.55 -12.91 5.58
C THR A 737 17.04 -12.93 5.67
N LEU A 738 16.51 -13.05 6.89
CA LEU A 738 15.07 -13.13 7.17
C LEU A 738 14.48 -11.74 7.43
N HIS A 739 13.32 -11.48 6.83
CA HIS A 739 12.48 -10.31 7.12
C HIS A 739 11.06 -10.76 7.48
N THR A 740 10.50 -10.19 8.54
CA THR A 740 9.13 -10.47 9.01
C THR A 740 8.48 -9.20 9.52
N ALA A 741 7.17 -9.26 9.78
CA ALA A 741 6.49 -8.28 10.60
C ALA A 741 7.20 -8.06 11.96
N PRO A 742 7.02 -6.88 12.58
CA PRO A 742 7.29 -6.71 14.00
C PRO A 742 6.53 -7.77 14.81
N GLY A 743 7.24 -8.55 15.62
CA GLY A 743 6.67 -9.68 16.38
C GLY A 743 6.83 -11.06 15.73
N GLY A 744 7.42 -11.14 14.54
CA GLY A 744 7.70 -12.40 13.84
C GLY A 744 6.53 -12.90 12.99
N LEU A 745 6.70 -14.07 12.39
CA LEU A 745 5.71 -14.70 11.51
C LEU A 745 4.54 -15.27 12.31
N LYS A 746 3.30 -14.87 12.01
CA LYS A 746 2.08 -15.40 12.64
C LYS A 746 1.52 -16.58 11.85
N ALA A 747 0.95 -17.55 12.54
CA ALA A 747 0.30 -18.73 11.96
C ALA A 747 -1.18 -18.49 11.67
N ASP A 748 -1.49 -17.47 10.86
CA ASP A 748 -2.84 -17.04 10.50
C ASP A 748 -3.28 -17.47 9.08
N GLY A 749 -2.38 -18.10 8.32
CA GLY A 749 -2.64 -18.58 6.97
C GLY A 749 -2.45 -17.53 5.87
N SER A 750 -2.05 -16.30 6.20
CA SER A 750 -1.77 -15.24 5.21
C SER A 750 -0.48 -14.47 5.47
N ASP A 751 0.03 -14.42 6.70
CA ASP A 751 1.28 -13.75 7.02
C ASP A 751 2.48 -14.34 6.27
N VAL A 752 3.45 -13.48 5.97
CA VAL A 752 4.57 -13.77 5.09
C VAL A 752 5.88 -13.49 5.81
N ALA A 753 6.86 -14.34 5.54
CA ALA A 753 8.26 -14.05 5.79
C ALA A 753 9.01 -13.98 4.46
N LEU A 754 9.87 -12.96 4.31
CA LEU A 754 10.75 -12.81 3.15
C LEU A 754 12.15 -13.31 3.51
N ILE A 755 12.80 -13.95 2.55
CA ILE A 755 14.17 -14.44 2.70
C ILE A 755 14.98 -13.95 1.52
N ASP A 756 15.93 -13.05 1.79
CA ASP A 756 16.98 -12.74 0.82
C ASP A 756 17.98 -13.88 0.81
N PHE A 757 18.32 -14.35 -0.37
CA PHE A 757 19.41 -15.30 -0.57
C PHE A 757 20.49 -14.68 -1.45
N GLU A 758 21.69 -14.62 -0.89
CA GLU A 758 22.84 -13.99 -1.52
C GLU A 758 23.95 -15.00 -1.73
N VAL A 759 24.67 -14.84 -2.84
CA VAL A 759 25.98 -15.48 -3.03
C VAL A 759 27.05 -14.49 -2.61
N VAL A 760 27.84 -14.89 -1.62
CA VAL A 760 28.89 -14.06 -1.03
C VAL A 760 30.26 -14.69 -1.16
N ASP A 761 31.29 -13.86 -1.21
CA ASP A 761 32.68 -14.30 -1.20
C ASP A 761 33.16 -14.71 0.21
N ALA A 762 34.41 -15.14 0.32
CA ALA A 762 35.00 -15.58 1.59
C ALA A 762 35.09 -14.47 2.67
N ARG A 763 34.84 -13.21 2.32
CA ARG A 763 34.77 -12.07 3.25
C ARG A 763 33.34 -11.59 3.50
N GLY A 764 32.33 -12.32 3.01
CA GLY A 764 30.91 -11.99 3.18
C GLY A 764 30.41 -10.86 2.28
N ARG A 765 31.16 -10.46 1.24
CA ARG A 765 30.74 -9.45 0.27
C ARG A 765 29.89 -10.13 -0.80
N ARG A 766 28.76 -9.53 -1.17
CA ARG A 766 27.91 -10.01 -2.27
C ARG A 766 28.74 -10.10 -3.56
N CYS A 767 28.66 -11.21 -4.28
CA CYS A 767 29.29 -11.39 -5.59
C CYS A 767 28.37 -10.77 -6.67
N PRO A 768 28.64 -9.55 -7.16
CA PRO A 768 27.66 -8.79 -7.94
C PRO A 768 27.39 -9.39 -9.32
N THR A 769 28.18 -10.35 -9.79
CA THR A 769 28.02 -10.99 -11.11
C THR A 769 27.49 -12.42 -11.02
N ASP A 770 27.07 -12.89 -9.83
CA ASP A 770 26.49 -14.23 -9.69
C ASP A 770 25.01 -14.23 -10.12
N GLU A 771 24.69 -15.07 -11.10
CA GLU A 771 23.32 -15.30 -11.60
C GLU A 771 22.94 -16.78 -11.60
N SER A 772 23.59 -17.57 -10.75
CA SER A 772 23.41 -19.01 -10.77
C SER A 772 22.16 -19.44 -10.01
N ARG A 773 21.59 -20.57 -10.44
CA ARG A 773 20.47 -21.21 -9.76
C ARG A 773 20.81 -21.63 -8.33
N VAL A 774 19.95 -21.25 -7.39
CA VAL A 774 19.88 -21.75 -6.01
C VAL A 774 18.65 -22.63 -5.87
N ASN A 775 18.78 -23.80 -5.26
CA ASN A 775 17.68 -24.72 -4.97
C ASN A 775 17.31 -24.64 -3.49
N PHE A 776 16.04 -24.82 -3.18
CA PHE A 776 15.50 -24.74 -1.83
C PHE A 776 14.86 -26.07 -1.41
N ALA A 777 15.09 -26.43 -0.15
CA ALA A 777 14.30 -27.42 0.57
C ALA A 777 13.60 -26.72 1.74
N VAL A 778 12.29 -26.92 1.86
CA VAL A 778 11.46 -26.27 2.88
C VAL A 778 10.71 -27.33 3.67
N SER A 779 10.70 -27.21 5.00
CA SER A 779 9.98 -28.11 5.90
C SER A 779 9.35 -27.34 7.05
N GLY A 780 8.29 -27.92 7.64
CA GLY A 780 7.45 -27.27 8.65
C GLY A 780 6.10 -26.80 8.10
N PRO A 781 5.25 -26.22 8.95
CA PRO A 781 3.87 -25.85 8.59
C PRO A 781 3.82 -24.52 7.84
N VAL A 782 4.27 -24.54 6.58
CA VAL A 782 4.44 -23.34 5.74
C VAL A 782 4.11 -23.65 4.28
N ILE A 783 3.75 -22.62 3.52
CA ILE A 783 3.55 -22.67 2.07
C ILE A 783 4.68 -21.89 1.41
N TRP A 784 5.46 -22.55 0.55
CA TRP A 784 6.45 -21.88 -0.30
C TRP A 784 5.77 -21.05 -1.38
N ARG A 785 6.20 -19.80 -1.56
CA ARG A 785 5.69 -18.89 -2.61
C ARG A 785 6.74 -18.51 -3.65
N GLY A 786 8.01 -18.82 -3.39
CA GLY A 786 9.10 -18.53 -4.33
C GLY A 786 9.37 -17.04 -4.47
N GLY A 787 9.93 -16.66 -5.61
CA GLY A 787 10.24 -15.27 -5.96
C GLY A 787 10.12 -15.10 -7.48
N LEU A 788 10.93 -14.21 -8.05
CA LEU A 788 10.88 -13.87 -9.47
C LEU A 788 12.28 -13.79 -10.08
N ASN A 789 12.41 -14.25 -11.32
CA ASN A 789 13.45 -13.77 -12.24
C ASN A 789 12.75 -13.05 -13.39
N ALA A 790 12.90 -11.72 -13.47
CA ALA A 790 12.09 -10.89 -14.37
C ALA A 790 12.30 -11.24 -15.86
N GLY A 791 13.49 -11.74 -16.20
CA GLY A 791 13.86 -12.16 -17.55
C GLY A 791 13.49 -13.60 -17.91
N LEU A 792 12.85 -14.36 -17.00
CA LEU A 792 12.59 -15.79 -17.17
C LEU A 792 11.11 -16.12 -16.99
N VAL A 793 10.52 -16.71 -18.04
CA VAL A 793 9.20 -17.32 -17.98
C VAL A 793 9.16 -18.49 -16.98
N ASP A 794 7.99 -18.72 -16.41
CA ASP A 794 7.73 -19.83 -15.47
C ASP A 794 8.75 -19.89 -14.30
N SER A 795 9.25 -18.74 -13.83
CA SER A 795 10.22 -18.65 -12.73
C SER A 795 9.59 -18.67 -11.33
N THR A 796 8.34 -18.22 -11.20
CA THR A 796 7.60 -18.17 -9.93
C THR A 796 7.28 -19.57 -9.38
N ASN A 797 7.05 -19.66 -8.06
CA ASN A 797 6.62 -20.86 -7.33
C ASN A 797 7.60 -22.05 -7.30
N ASN A 798 8.62 -22.08 -8.15
CA ASN A 798 9.63 -23.14 -8.17
C ASN A 798 10.40 -23.20 -6.84
N LEU A 799 10.79 -24.41 -6.41
CA LEU A 799 11.77 -24.62 -5.31
C LEU A 799 13.22 -24.36 -5.76
N TYR A 800 13.38 -23.47 -6.73
CA TYR A 800 14.65 -22.95 -7.17
C TYR A 800 14.45 -21.57 -7.77
N LEU A 801 15.46 -20.74 -7.70
CA LEU A 801 15.46 -19.42 -8.31
C LEU A 801 16.91 -19.00 -8.57
N ASN A 802 17.15 -18.20 -9.61
CA ASN A 802 18.48 -17.68 -9.86
C ASN A 802 18.70 -16.43 -9.01
N THR A 803 19.94 -16.24 -8.55
CA THR A 803 20.36 -14.90 -8.15
C THR A 803 20.33 -13.98 -9.37
N GLU A 804 20.17 -12.69 -9.14
CA GLU A 804 20.40 -11.63 -10.12
C GLU A 804 21.29 -10.61 -9.41
N CYS A 805 22.42 -10.25 -10.01
CA CYS A 805 23.41 -9.39 -9.33
C CYS A 805 23.89 -9.93 -7.96
N GLY A 806 23.94 -11.26 -7.79
CA GLY A 806 24.35 -11.91 -6.55
C GLY A 806 23.30 -12.04 -5.47
N ILE A 807 22.06 -11.60 -5.70
CA ILE A 807 20.95 -11.63 -4.74
C ILE A 807 19.63 -11.95 -5.42
N ASN A 808 18.73 -12.63 -4.72
CA ASN A 808 17.30 -12.55 -5.00
C ASN A 808 16.51 -12.80 -3.71
N ARG A 809 15.18 -12.68 -3.77
CA ARG A 809 14.28 -12.80 -2.61
C ARG A 809 13.20 -13.81 -2.88
N VAL A 810 12.87 -14.60 -1.86
CA VAL A 810 11.73 -15.51 -1.86
C VAL A 810 10.79 -15.21 -0.71
N ALA A 811 9.52 -15.56 -0.87
CA ALA A 811 8.50 -15.50 0.16
C ALA A 811 8.08 -16.90 0.61
N ILE A 812 7.77 -17.00 1.91
CA ILE A 812 7.05 -18.12 2.50
C ILE A 812 5.81 -17.58 3.22
N ARG A 813 4.68 -18.25 3.06
CA ARG A 813 3.40 -17.91 3.70
C ARG A 813 3.12 -18.87 4.84
N SER A 814 2.66 -18.36 5.97
CA SER A 814 2.27 -19.19 7.11
C SER A 814 1.07 -20.08 6.78
N THR A 815 0.89 -21.15 7.56
CA THR A 815 -0.38 -21.88 7.64
C THR A 815 -1.08 -21.54 8.96
N LEU A 816 -2.28 -22.06 9.19
CA LEU A 816 -2.95 -21.98 10.50
C LEU A 816 -2.25 -22.78 11.60
N GLN A 817 -1.33 -23.69 11.23
CA GLN A 817 -0.58 -24.49 12.19
C GLN A 817 0.72 -23.76 12.57
N PRO A 818 0.92 -23.38 13.84
CA PRO A 818 2.18 -22.82 14.29
C PRO A 818 3.26 -23.90 14.35
N GLY A 819 4.51 -23.54 14.13
CA GLY A 819 5.61 -24.50 14.24
C GLY A 819 6.96 -23.98 13.79
N VAL A 820 7.95 -24.86 13.88
CA VAL A 820 9.31 -24.59 13.38
C VAL A 820 9.31 -24.80 11.87
N ILE A 821 9.86 -23.83 11.16
CA ILE A 821 10.04 -23.83 9.71
C ILE A 821 11.54 -23.81 9.43
N THR A 822 11.99 -24.69 8.55
CA THR A 822 13.39 -24.74 8.12
C THR A 822 13.46 -24.60 6.62
N VAL A 823 14.28 -23.65 6.16
CA VAL A 823 14.57 -23.38 4.76
C VAL A 823 16.07 -23.61 4.53
N THR A 824 16.40 -24.56 3.67
CA THR A 824 17.78 -24.85 3.28
C THR A 824 17.99 -24.46 1.82
N ALA A 825 18.94 -23.57 1.56
CA ALA A 825 19.36 -23.16 0.24
C ALA A 825 20.64 -23.90 -0.17
N THR A 826 20.69 -24.36 -1.42
CA THR A 826 21.82 -25.12 -1.98
C THR A 826 22.18 -24.61 -3.38
N ARG A 827 23.48 -24.47 -3.63
CA ARG A 827 24.03 -24.09 -4.93
C ARG A 827 25.26 -24.94 -5.20
N LYS A 828 25.38 -25.49 -6.41
CA LYS A 828 26.51 -26.36 -6.78
C LYS A 828 27.83 -25.64 -6.51
N GLY A 829 28.73 -26.30 -5.78
CA GLY A 829 30.07 -25.77 -5.48
C GLY A 829 30.15 -24.88 -4.24
N LEU A 830 29.04 -24.58 -3.55
CA LEU A 830 29.04 -23.84 -2.28
C LEU A 830 28.49 -24.71 -1.14
N PRO A 831 28.90 -24.45 0.12
CA PRO A 831 28.23 -25.03 1.28
C PRO A 831 26.74 -24.64 1.33
N PRO A 832 25.85 -25.54 1.79
CA PRO A 832 24.44 -25.21 1.99
C PRO A 832 24.28 -24.17 3.12
N ALA A 833 23.29 -23.29 2.99
CA ALA A 833 22.88 -22.38 4.06
C ALA A 833 21.49 -22.79 4.56
N THR A 834 21.28 -22.76 5.87
CA THR A 834 19.98 -23.10 6.47
C THR A 834 19.53 -21.97 7.38
N LEU A 835 18.27 -21.59 7.23
CA LEU A 835 17.56 -20.66 8.09
C LEU A 835 16.44 -21.42 8.80
N THR A 836 16.32 -21.20 10.11
CA THR A 836 15.20 -21.71 10.91
C THR A 836 14.45 -20.54 11.53
N LEU A 837 13.13 -20.55 11.40
CA LEU A 837 12.23 -19.60 12.04
C LEU A 837 11.04 -20.34 12.66
N ARG A 838 10.24 -19.65 13.45
CA ARG A 838 9.03 -20.21 14.06
C ARG A 838 7.84 -19.32 13.73
N SER A 839 6.76 -19.91 13.23
CA SER A 839 5.46 -19.24 13.18
C SER A 839 4.79 -19.33 14.55
N VAL A 840 4.31 -18.19 15.07
CA VAL A 840 3.65 -18.10 16.37
C VAL A 840 2.13 -18.30 16.24
N PRO A 841 1.47 -18.96 17.21
CA PRO A 841 0.02 -19.14 17.16
C PRO A 841 -0.72 -17.80 17.18
N VAL A 842 -1.84 -17.75 16.45
CA VAL A 842 -2.88 -16.73 16.65
C VAL A 842 -4.06 -17.35 17.41
N THR A 843 -4.76 -16.53 18.20
CA THR A 843 -5.91 -16.99 18.98
C THR A 843 -7.16 -16.88 18.13
N ILE A 844 -7.57 -17.99 17.53
CA ILE A 844 -8.84 -18.10 16.80
C ILE A 844 -9.83 -18.86 17.69
N ASP A 845 -10.82 -18.15 18.21
CA ASP A 845 -11.90 -18.74 18.98
C ASP A 845 -13.15 -18.87 18.11
N HIS A 846 -13.57 -20.11 17.85
CA HIS A 846 -14.74 -20.42 17.01
C HIS A 846 -14.79 -19.64 15.68
N GLY A 847 -13.66 -19.53 14.99
CA GLY A 847 -13.56 -18.84 13.69
C GLY A 847 -13.40 -17.31 13.79
N LEU A 848 -13.27 -16.75 14.98
CA LEU A 848 -13.06 -15.33 15.22
C LEU A 848 -11.69 -15.09 15.88
N GLU A 849 -10.87 -14.20 15.32
CA GLU A 849 -9.66 -13.72 15.97
C GLU A 849 -9.94 -12.35 16.58
N PRO A 850 -9.83 -12.16 17.90
CA PRO A 850 -9.90 -10.83 18.50
C PRO A 850 -8.81 -9.93 17.93
N MET A 851 -9.14 -8.69 17.55
CA MET A 851 -8.12 -7.75 17.10
C MET A 851 -7.03 -7.61 18.17
N PRO A 852 -5.74 -7.69 17.79
CA PRO A 852 -4.66 -7.42 18.74
C PRO A 852 -4.82 -5.98 19.24
N ALA A 853 -4.52 -5.73 20.53
CA ALA A 853 -4.42 -4.37 21.04
C ALA A 853 -3.45 -3.60 20.13
N SER A 854 -3.86 -2.44 19.61
CA SER A 854 -3.12 -1.70 18.59
C SER A 854 -1.64 -1.61 18.97
N PRO A 855 -0.70 -2.06 18.11
CA PRO A 855 0.70 -1.93 18.42
C PRO A 855 1.06 -0.45 18.58
N PRO A 856 1.99 -0.10 19.49
CA PRO A 856 2.54 1.25 19.52
C PRO A 856 3.09 1.60 18.12
N PRO A 857 3.01 2.86 17.68
CA PRO A 857 3.58 3.26 16.40
C PRO A 857 5.05 2.81 16.34
N ALA A 858 5.44 2.18 15.24
CA ALA A 858 6.84 1.89 14.99
C ALA A 858 7.61 3.21 15.06
N PRO A 859 8.74 3.28 15.79
CA PRO A 859 9.59 4.45 15.71
C PRO A 859 9.98 4.65 14.25
N ALA A 860 9.82 5.86 13.74
CA ALA A 860 10.35 6.26 12.45
C ALA A 860 11.88 6.27 12.53
N THR A 861 12.51 5.10 12.48
CA THR A 861 13.93 5.00 12.19
C THR A 861 14.03 4.91 10.69
N LEU A 862 14.15 6.06 10.01
CA LEU A 862 14.71 6.07 8.67
C LEU A 862 16.05 5.30 8.75
N PRO A 863 16.27 4.27 7.91
CA PRO A 863 17.60 3.68 7.84
C PRO A 863 18.59 4.77 7.42
N ASN A 864 19.58 5.04 8.27
CA ASN A 864 20.70 5.92 7.97
C ASN A 864 21.52 5.41 6.78
#